data_AF-A0A6G2JG89-F1
#
_entry.id   AF-A0A6G2JG89-F1
#
_cell.length_a   1.000
_cell.length_b   1.000
_cell.length_c   1.000
_cell.angle_alpha   90.00
_cell.angle_beta   90.00
_cell.angle_gamma   90.00
#
_symmetry.space_group_name_H-M   'P 1'
#
loop_
_entity.id
_entity.type
_entity.pdbx_description
1 polymer ?
#
loop_
_entity_poly.entity_id
_entity_poly.type
_entity_poly.pdbx_seq_one_letter_code
_entity_poly.pdbx_strand_id
1 'polypeptide(L)'
;MRPRAASVLLALALAAVGVAMPSPLVAVAAASSDDTQGDDAEPAPGPCEEGWVAPTPQAVAVDAVPVVVASTADDYFVLYVDHPNPGKIGDPRANEENPQDIAVSVTRGQEGTTVLRDNLRALSPARYRVEKYQVDTPGDLDGDCVDDITELDGFGAYNPLNPALKISSKIGRTAIPSHQRFVETSSLHAPLWRHRSIEKALIKFVIVDWLTSSPSVYFMDHSQAGTFTHAQVIQELRRLGIDDISTRSTLLGAVIHYPDVLAPDGSLGVYVYHFQQKMPPIPYFGHMNQLLASALPFVENDLAFIPDKSNFELMYNSDSAGFEAKRVNILLYEDKRHIPAYLPLNQAEGYGLLRLMGAGDDAPRPHEIPIYESLPNDLPRVAGSITTVPQTPLSHVNLRAIQNGVPNAFLRDILEDDDLKALIGKHVYFSVAADDFVLREATKSEVDAHHLAARPTQAQTPERDLTVTGIASLADVSFGDWDAFGVKAANMAELSKLSLPAGTVPTGYAVPFYFYDEFMKNAGLADDTVFGKKKWPAEDKFTLPAGTKLSAVVETMLAHPRFQADYSIQEEMLDDLRDAIKDAQSPAWIITALETMHAAYPEGQSLRYRSSTNNEDLPSFNGAGLYSSKTQDPDETAADGIDKSIKAVWASLWNFRAFLEREYHRVSHDTTAMGVLVHPNFSDERVNGVAVSFDPVTFSPDAYYVNSQLGEELVTNPEALSHPEQLLLDTDGKANVLARSNLAKPGQLLMSDAQMVQLRSNLQTVHDGFKTLYNVQDGDRFAIEIEFKITAEGTLAIKQARPWVFADPISPPTVVPEVSVAAGSGITEGTDASFTVSASPAPTAPLPVSVTVTQDGDFGVSVFSGTVRVPTSGSVTVTVGTSDDDVDESDGSVSVTVDNGDGYTVSGTAGSASVAVADDDDPPAGCGSAAVLAAQARANHDALPNTASNRKERNDWWRAWIALSGTTGTYNTPLTAAEARVLETGDSRWEPYRAALECLEGTPPPVVVPEVSVTAGAGVTEGGDASFTVTASPAPSAPLAVDVTIAQAGDFGAATGSRTVTVGTGGSATVTVGTSDDESDESDGSVSVTVDSGDGYTVSGTQGSASVAVS
;
A
#
# COMPACT_ATOMS: atom_id res chain seq x y z
N MET A 1 -2.84 34.89 16.60
CA MET A 1 -3.26 35.73 17.75
C MET A 1 -4.74 35.47 18.03
N ARG A 2 -5.13 35.26 19.30
CA ARG A 2 -6.54 35.21 19.77
C ARG A 2 -7.23 36.57 19.55
N PRO A 3 -8.59 36.68 19.38
CA PRO A 3 -9.55 36.33 20.45
C PRO A 3 -10.97 35.84 20.03
N ARG A 4 -11.76 35.56 21.08
CA ARG A 4 -13.12 34.97 21.19
C ARG A 4 -14.26 35.93 20.81
N ALA A 5 -15.40 35.39 20.32
CA ALA A 5 -16.75 35.39 20.97
C ALA A 5 -17.98 35.55 20.01
N ALA A 6 -19.05 34.76 20.28
CA ALA A 6 -20.50 34.96 20.02
C ALA A 6 -21.02 34.90 18.55
N SER A 7 -22.20 34.38 18.14
CA SER A 7 -23.41 33.76 18.74
C SER A 7 -24.36 33.30 17.57
N VAL A 8 -24.97 32.10 17.61
CA VAL A 8 -26.44 31.80 17.73
C VAL A 8 -27.38 31.80 16.48
N LEU A 9 -27.97 30.61 16.21
CA LEU A 9 -29.33 30.21 15.69
C LEU A 9 -29.76 30.12 14.19
N LEU A 10 -30.32 28.92 13.85
CA LEU A 10 -31.46 28.55 12.93
C LEU A 10 -31.27 28.66 11.40
N ALA A 11 -31.69 27.74 10.49
CA ALA A 11 -32.66 26.63 10.51
C ALA A 11 -32.50 25.66 9.30
N LEU A 12 -32.86 24.36 9.50
CA LEU A 12 -33.59 23.36 8.66
C LEU A 12 -33.51 23.43 7.10
N ALA A 13 -33.40 22.35 6.28
CA ALA A 13 -33.96 20.98 6.36
C ALA A 13 -33.49 20.02 5.22
N LEU A 14 -33.45 18.70 5.53
CA LEU A 14 -33.69 17.45 4.73
C LEU A 14 -32.86 17.16 3.44
N ALA A 15 -32.43 15.94 3.09
CA ALA A 15 -32.40 14.59 3.71
C ALA A 15 -31.66 13.57 2.78
N ALA A 16 -31.16 12.48 3.40
CA ALA A 16 -31.00 11.09 2.88
C ALA A 16 -29.67 10.70 2.17
N VAL A 17 -28.96 9.58 2.44
CA VAL A 17 -29.14 8.35 3.26
C VAL A 17 -27.74 7.88 3.71
N GLY A 18 -27.56 7.45 4.97
CA GLY A 18 -26.33 6.80 5.45
C GLY A 18 -26.50 6.26 6.88
N VAL A 19 -26.46 4.94 7.01
CA VAL A 19 -26.76 4.15 8.21
C VAL A 19 -25.63 4.28 9.24
N ALA A 20 -25.96 4.72 10.46
CA ALA A 20 -25.06 4.76 11.61
C ALA A 20 -25.63 3.91 12.76
N MET A 21 -24.76 3.14 13.41
CA MET A 21 -25.06 2.32 14.60
C MET A 21 -25.44 3.21 15.80
N PRO A 22 -26.35 2.79 16.69
CA PRO A 22 -26.73 3.60 17.85
C PRO A 22 -25.78 3.37 19.03
N SER A 23 -25.14 4.44 19.50
CA SER A 23 -24.72 4.56 20.91
C SER A 23 -25.90 5.11 21.72
N PRO A 24 -26.33 4.50 22.84
CA PRO A 24 -27.19 5.19 23.78
C PRO A 24 -26.32 5.97 24.76
N LEU A 25 -26.13 7.26 24.49
CA LEU A 25 -25.81 8.25 25.53
C LEU A 25 -27.09 8.48 26.33
N VAL A 26 -27.27 7.74 27.42
CA VAL A 26 -28.27 8.09 28.45
C VAL A 26 -27.67 9.18 29.31
N ALA A 27 -28.22 10.39 29.19
CA ALA A 27 -27.94 11.48 30.11
C ALA A 27 -28.49 11.11 31.51
N VAL A 28 -27.59 10.98 32.48
CA VAL A 28 -27.96 10.88 33.90
C VAL A 28 -28.51 12.22 34.34
N ALA A 29 -29.83 12.30 34.51
CA ALA A 29 -30.47 13.40 35.21
C ALA A 29 -30.15 13.28 36.71
N ALA A 30 -29.50 14.31 37.27
CA ALA A 30 -29.37 14.48 38.70
C ALA A 30 -30.76 14.71 39.30
N ALA A 31 -31.31 13.70 39.98
CA ALA A 31 -32.52 13.84 40.77
C ALA A 31 -32.17 14.53 42.11
N SER A 32 -32.62 15.78 42.24
CA SER A 32 -32.77 16.45 43.52
C SER A 32 -33.93 15.82 44.28
N SER A 33 -33.70 15.42 45.52
CA SER A 33 -34.74 15.00 46.45
C SER A 33 -35.60 16.18 46.90
N ASP A 34 -36.88 16.17 46.56
CA ASP A 34 -37.92 16.83 47.35
C ASP A 34 -39.13 15.89 47.47
N ASP A 35 -39.68 15.84 48.68
CA ASP A 35 -40.66 14.88 49.19
C ASP A 35 -42.00 14.90 48.43
N THR A 36 -42.60 13.72 48.18
CA THR A 36 -43.95 13.34 48.68
C THR A 36 -44.46 12.00 48.12
N GLN A 37 -44.45 10.98 49.00
CA GLN A 37 -45.48 9.96 49.26
C GLN A 37 -45.95 8.98 48.15
N GLY A 38 -45.60 7.70 48.32
CA GLY A 38 -46.43 6.56 47.87
C GLY A 38 -45.68 5.30 47.41
N ASP A 39 -45.01 4.58 48.31
CA ASP A 39 -45.05 3.11 48.47
C ASP A 39 -43.94 2.66 49.45
N ASP A 40 -44.35 2.39 50.69
CA ASP A 40 -43.52 1.89 51.78
C ASP A 40 -43.30 0.37 51.63
N ALA A 41 -42.57 -0.06 50.60
CA ALA A 41 -41.88 -1.34 50.66
C ALA A 41 -40.50 -1.08 51.28
N GLU A 42 -40.23 -1.62 52.46
CA GLU A 42 -38.85 -1.64 52.97
C GLU A 42 -37.95 -2.28 51.90
N PRO A 43 -36.78 -1.70 51.59
CA PRO A 43 -35.84 -2.32 50.67
C PRO A 43 -35.51 -3.71 51.19
N ALA A 44 -35.45 -4.69 50.28
CA ALA A 44 -35.09 -6.05 50.64
C ALA A 44 -33.73 -6.04 51.37
N PRO A 45 -33.57 -6.85 52.44
CA PRO A 45 -32.31 -6.90 53.19
C PRO A 45 -31.15 -7.27 52.26
N GLY A 46 -30.00 -6.62 52.39
CA GLY A 46 -28.80 -6.91 51.59
C GLY A 46 -28.06 -8.19 52.02
N PRO A 47 -27.04 -8.65 51.28
CA PRO A 47 -26.39 -9.97 51.46
C PRO A 47 -25.91 -10.33 52.88
N CYS A 48 -25.57 -9.34 53.71
CA CYS A 48 -25.14 -9.53 55.09
C CYS A 48 -26.14 -9.01 56.14
N GLU A 49 -27.35 -8.63 55.72
CA GLU A 49 -28.42 -8.21 56.61
C GLU A 49 -29.29 -9.40 57.06
N GLU A 50 -29.81 -9.31 58.28
CA GLU A 50 -30.62 -10.37 58.87
C GLU A 50 -31.92 -10.58 58.07
N GLY A 51 -32.07 -11.75 57.45
CA GLY A 51 -33.24 -12.09 56.62
C GLY A 51 -32.97 -12.18 55.11
N TRP A 52 -31.76 -11.86 54.64
CA TRP A 52 -31.38 -12.14 53.25
C TRP A 52 -31.27 -13.64 52.99
N VAL A 53 -31.73 -14.05 51.80
CA VAL A 53 -31.66 -15.41 51.31
C VAL A 53 -31.01 -15.37 49.93
N ALA A 54 -29.85 -16.01 49.80
CA ALA A 54 -29.15 -16.09 48.53
C ALA A 54 -30.07 -16.66 47.43
N PRO A 55 -30.15 -16.03 46.25
CA PRO A 55 -30.94 -16.54 45.14
C PRO A 55 -30.38 -17.89 44.68
N THR A 56 -31.26 -18.77 44.21
CA THR A 56 -30.83 -20.04 43.58
C THR A 56 -30.63 -19.82 42.09
N PRO A 57 -29.41 -19.94 41.55
CA PRO A 57 -29.16 -19.76 40.12
C PRO A 57 -29.79 -20.85 39.28
N GLN A 58 -30.06 -20.52 38.01
CA GLN A 58 -30.40 -21.49 36.98
C GLN A 58 -29.14 -21.87 36.19
N ALA A 59 -28.79 -23.16 36.16
CA ALA A 59 -27.71 -23.64 35.31
C ALA A 59 -28.05 -23.54 33.82
N VAL A 60 -27.08 -23.09 33.02
CA VAL A 60 -27.19 -23.00 31.55
C VAL A 60 -26.12 -23.89 30.92
N ALA A 61 -26.50 -24.69 29.91
CA ALA A 61 -25.59 -25.59 29.21
C ALA A 61 -24.58 -24.81 28.35
N VAL A 62 -23.36 -25.32 28.27
CA VAL A 62 -22.29 -24.78 27.42
C VAL A 62 -21.94 -25.80 26.35
N ASP A 63 -22.39 -25.54 25.12
CA ASP A 63 -22.23 -26.48 24.01
C ASP A 63 -21.08 -26.09 23.06
N ALA A 64 -20.62 -24.83 23.10
CA ALA A 64 -19.58 -24.28 22.23
C ALA A 64 -18.82 -23.12 22.88
N VAL A 65 -17.67 -22.77 22.29
CA VAL A 65 -16.86 -21.59 22.61
C VAL A 65 -16.66 -20.79 21.30
N PRO A 66 -16.89 -19.47 21.25
CA PRO A 66 -17.27 -18.57 22.34
C PRO A 66 -18.62 -18.92 22.98
N VAL A 67 -18.75 -18.68 24.29
CA VAL A 67 -19.93 -19.08 25.07
C VAL A 67 -21.06 -18.07 24.79
N VAL A 68 -22.11 -18.52 24.10
CA VAL A 68 -23.28 -17.72 23.77
C VAL A 68 -24.52 -18.34 24.39
N VAL A 69 -25.28 -17.54 25.14
CA VAL A 69 -26.47 -17.99 25.87
C VAL A 69 -27.70 -17.20 25.48
N ALA A 70 -28.87 -17.86 25.46
CA ALA A 70 -30.15 -17.17 25.32
C ALA A 70 -30.42 -16.30 26.55
N SER A 71 -30.93 -15.09 26.34
CA SER A 71 -30.90 -14.02 27.35
C SER A 71 -32.02 -12.99 27.17
N THR A 72 -32.36 -12.31 28.26
CA THR A 72 -33.19 -11.10 28.31
C THR A 72 -32.46 -10.00 29.10
N ALA A 73 -32.99 -8.77 29.09
CA ALA A 73 -32.44 -7.69 29.91
C ALA A 73 -32.64 -7.87 31.43
N ASP A 74 -33.52 -8.79 31.84
CA ASP A 74 -33.81 -9.09 33.25
C ASP A 74 -32.86 -10.15 33.83
N ASP A 75 -32.03 -10.78 32.98
CA ASP A 75 -31.06 -11.79 33.38
C ASP A 75 -29.65 -11.20 33.55
N TYR A 76 -28.83 -11.81 34.40
CA TYR A 76 -27.38 -11.72 34.31
C TYR A 76 -26.74 -13.10 34.49
N PHE A 77 -25.52 -13.25 34.00
CA PHE A 77 -24.86 -14.55 33.89
C PHE A 77 -23.50 -14.52 34.55
N VAL A 78 -23.16 -15.61 35.23
CA VAL A 78 -21.83 -15.88 35.78
C VAL A 78 -21.21 -17.03 35.00
N LEU A 79 -20.03 -16.78 34.43
CA LEU A 79 -19.23 -17.80 33.76
C LEU A 79 -18.20 -18.36 34.74
N TYR A 80 -18.16 -19.68 34.88
CA TYR A 80 -17.19 -20.41 35.68
C TYR A 80 -16.28 -21.22 34.78
N VAL A 81 -15.03 -21.38 35.22
CA VAL A 81 -14.09 -22.37 34.69
C VAL A 81 -13.81 -23.44 35.74
N ASP A 82 -13.82 -24.69 35.31
CA ASP A 82 -13.29 -25.81 36.09
C ASP A 82 -11.76 -25.63 36.20
N HIS A 83 -11.26 -25.31 37.40
CA HIS A 83 -9.84 -25.15 37.66
C HIS A 83 -9.32 -26.28 38.59
N PRO A 84 -8.16 -26.90 38.29
CA PRO A 84 -7.57 -27.88 39.19
C PRO A 84 -7.23 -27.21 40.54
N ASN A 85 -7.78 -27.71 41.64
CA ASN A 85 -7.62 -27.15 42.98
C ASN A 85 -6.13 -27.11 43.41
N PRO A 86 -5.62 -26.00 43.96
CA PRO A 86 -4.23 -25.90 44.38
C PRO A 86 -3.84 -26.70 45.64
N GLY A 87 -4.81 -27.22 46.40
CA GLY A 87 -4.53 -27.94 47.64
C GLY A 87 -3.90 -27.05 48.74
N LYS A 88 -3.72 -27.61 49.95
CA LYS A 88 -2.96 -26.95 51.04
C LYS A 88 -1.48 -27.30 50.93
N ILE A 89 -0.60 -26.33 51.22
CA ILE A 89 0.84 -26.55 51.31
C ILE A 89 1.15 -27.73 52.26
N GLY A 90 1.69 -28.84 51.73
CA GLY A 90 2.16 -29.99 52.50
C GLY A 90 1.28 -31.25 52.47
N ASP A 91 0.17 -31.28 51.73
CA ASP A 91 -0.64 -32.50 51.55
C ASP A 91 -0.46 -33.11 50.14
N PRO A 92 0.27 -34.24 49.99
CA PRO A 92 0.47 -34.89 48.70
C PRO A 92 -0.77 -35.63 48.16
N ARG A 93 -1.91 -35.61 48.86
CA ARG A 93 -3.19 -36.24 48.42
C ARG A 93 -4.26 -35.22 47.99
N ALA A 94 -3.96 -33.93 47.99
CA ALA A 94 -4.94 -32.91 47.62
C ALA A 94 -5.13 -32.75 46.09
N ASN A 95 -4.41 -33.52 45.28
CA ASN A 95 -4.45 -33.42 43.83
C ASN A 95 -5.41 -34.47 43.25
N GLU A 96 -6.23 -34.04 42.29
CA GLU A 96 -7.06 -34.83 41.34
C GLU A 96 -8.52 -35.13 41.70
N GLU A 97 -8.98 -35.09 42.96
CA GLU A 97 -10.35 -35.57 43.28
C GLU A 97 -11.44 -34.49 43.42
N ASN A 98 -11.13 -33.18 43.45
CA ASN A 98 -12.17 -32.15 43.64
C ASN A 98 -11.83 -30.81 42.95
N PRO A 99 -12.16 -30.64 41.65
CA PRO A 99 -12.04 -29.35 40.96
C PRO A 99 -12.85 -28.26 41.68
N GLN A 100 -12.33 -27.03 41.73
CA GLN A 100 -13.08 -25.87 42.19
C GLN A 100 -13.44 -25.02 40.98
N ASP A 101 -14.72 -24.71 40.84
CA ASP A 101 -15.22 -23.77 39.86
C ASP A 101 -14.82 -22.36 40.28
N ILE A 102 -14.06 -21.67 39.43
CA ILE A 102 -13.69 -20.26 39.64
C ILE A 102 -14.54 -19.42 38.70
N ALA A 103 -15.25 -18.43 39.26
CA ALA A 103 -15.96 -17.45 38.44
C ALA A 103 -14.97 -16.54 37.72
N VAL A 104 -15.16 -16.35 36.42
CA VAL A 104 -14.22 -15.61 35.55
C VAL A 104 -14.85 -14.37 34.91
N SER A 105 -16.18 -14.32 34.79
CA SER A 105 -16.90 -13.12 34.37
C SER A 105 -18.33 -13.09 34.91
N VAL A 106 -18.84 -11.87 35.12
CA VAL A 106 -20.24 -11.56 35.39
C VAL A 106 -20.73 -10.61 34.30
N THR A 107 -21.78 -10.99 33.57
CA THR A 107 -22.24 -10.25 32.37
C THR A 107 -23.74 -10.01 32.42
N ARG A 108 -24.17 -8.76 32.24
CA ARG A 108 -25.60 -8.42 32.08
C ARG A 108 -26.16 -9.05 30.81
N GLY A 109 -27.38 -9.56 30.91
CA GLY A 109 -28.12 -10.06 29.77
C GLY A 109 -28.51 -8.95 28.81
N GLN A 110 -28.53 -9.29 27.52
CA GLN A 110 -29.14 -8.50 26.45
C GLN A 110 -30.32 -9.29 25.85
N GLU A 111 -31.20 -8.59 25.15
CA GLU A 111 -32.36 -9.22 24.50
C GLU A 111 -31.90 -10.21 23.42
N GLY A 112 -32.43 -11.43 23.46
CA GLY A 112 -32.11 -12.50 22.53
C GLY A 112 -30.93 -13.35 23.01
N THR A 113 -29.70 -12.89 22.80
CA THR A 113 -28.49 -13.66 23.17
C THR A 113 -27.40 -12.79 23.77
N THR A 114 -26.66 -13.35 24.72
CA THR A 114 -25.51 -12.71 25.37
C THR A 114 -24.26 -13.54 25.16
N VAL A 115 -23.15 -12.88 24.82
CA VAL A 115 -21.82 -13.52 24.73
C VAL A 115 -21.12 -13.36 26.07
N LEU A 116 -20.72 -14.48 26.68
CA LEU A 116 -19.96 -14.49 27.93
C LEU A 116 -18.47 -14.59 27.61
N ARG A 117 -17.68 -13.72 28.22
CA ARG A 117 -16.24 -13.61 27.93
C ARG A 117 -15.39 -14.17 29.06
N ASP A 118 -14.28 -14.79 28.68
CA ASP A 118 -13.20 -15.20 29.56
C ASP A 118 -11.93 -14.52 29.03
N ASN A 119 -11.29 -13.72 29.89
CA ASN A 119 -10.22 -12.82 29.48
C ASN A 119 -8.85 -13.52 29.36
N LEU A 120 -8.79 -14.82 29.66
CA LEU A 120 -7.63 -15.68 29.50
C LEU A 120 -7.86 -16.72 28.41
N ARG A 121 -6.81 -17.48 28.05
CA ARG A 121 -6.86 -18.52 27.01
C ARG A 121 -8.09 -19.41 27.13
N ALA A 122 -8.94 -19.41 26.10
CA ALA A 122 -10.16 -20.19 26.06
C ALA A 122 -9.93 -21.70 26.30
N LEU A 123 -10.85 -22.33 27.02
CA LEU A 123 -10.85 -23.77 27.28
C LEU A 123 -11.85 -24.50 26.38
N SER A 124 -11.88 -25.84 26.43
CA SER A 124 -12.93 -26.60 25.76
C SER A 124 -14.30 -26.33 26.41
N PRO A 125 -15.42 -26.46 25.67
CA PRO A 125 -16.78 -26.18 26.20
C PRO A 125 -17.08 -26.92 27.52
N ALA A 126 -16.61 -28.17 27.65
CA ALA A 126 -16.82 -29.00 28.84
C ALA A 126 -16.13 -28.49 30.12
N ARG A 127 -15.23 -27.51 30.00
CA ARG A 127 -14.53 -26.88 31.13
C ARG A 127 -15.19 -25.57 31.58
N TYR A 128 -16.28 -25.18 30.93
CA TYR A 128 -17.09 -24.02 31.30
C TYR A 128 -18.40 -24.46 31.93
N ARG A 129 -18.87 -23.66 32.89
CA ARG A 129 -20.20 -23.76 33.46
C ARG A 129 -20.81 -22.37 33.55
N VAL A 130 -22.09 -22.24 33.23
CA VAL A 130 -22.79 -20.96 33.28
C VAL A 130 -23.94 -21.04 34.27
N GLU A 131 -24.06 -20.01 35.09
CA GLU A 131 -25.22 -19.75 35.93
C GLU A 131 -25.94 -18.49 35.48
N LYS A 132 -27.27 -18.53 35.53
CA LYS A 132 -28.16 -17.42 35.24
C LYS A 132 -28.89 -16.99 36.50
N TYR A 133 -28.90 -15.69 36.74
CA TYR A 133 -29.54 -15.02 37.86
C TYR A 133 -30.54 -13.97 37.32
N GLN A 134 -31.44 -13.50 38.18
CA GLN A 134 -32.30 -12.35 37.87
C GLN A 134 -31.68 -11.06 38.44
N VAL A 135 -31.76 -9.98 37.68
CA VAL A 135 -31.24 -8.66 38.08
C VAL A 135 -31.98 -8.10 39.30
N ASP A 136 -33.25 -8.45 39.50
CA ASP A 136 -34.08 -7.98 40.63
C ASP A 136 -33.88 -8.78 41.92
N THR A 137 -33.28 -9.98 41.83
CA THR A 137 -32.84 -10.79 42.97
C THR A 137 -31.37 -11.21 42.79
N PRO A 138 -30.43 -10.25 42.88
CA PRO A 138 -29.02 -10.52 42.65
C PRO A 138 -28.38 -11.35 43.77
N GLY A 139 -27.38 -12.13 43.39
CA GLY A 139 -26.48 -12.85 44.30
C GLY A 139 -25.39 -11.95 44.86
N ASP A 140 -24.53 -12.53 45.69
CA ASP A 140 -23.28 -11.96 46.18
C ASP A 140 -22.22 -13.08 46.02
N LEU A 141 -21.53 -13.05 44.89
CA LEU A 141 -20.70 -14.14 44.40
C LEU A 141 -19.37 -14.24 45.14
N ASP A 142 -18.78 -13.09 45.49
CA ASP A 142 -17.48 -13.03 46.15
C ASP A 142 -17.57 -12.92 47.69
N GLY A 143 -18.78 -12.67 48.21
CA GLY A 143 -19.10 -12.70 49.63
C GLY A 143 -18.66 -11.45 50.38
N ASP A 144 -18.56 -10.30 49.69
CA ASP A 144 -18.10 -9.04 50.27
C ASP A 144 -19.21 -8.20 50.93
N CYS A 145 -20.45 -8.73 50.95
CA CYS A 145 -21.68 -8.11 51.44
C CYS A 145 -22.32 -7.08 50.49
N VAL A 146 -21.88 -6.97 49.24
CA VAL A 146 -22.49 -6.17 48.18
C VAL A 146 -23.02 -7.13 47.11
N ASP A 147 -24.20 -6.86 46.56
CA ASP A 147 -24.76 -7.74 45.53
C ASP A 147 -24.09 -7.51 44.16
N ASP A 148 -24.01 -8.56 43.35
CA ASP A 148 -23.29 -8.60 42.07
C ASP A 148 -23.70 -7.47 41.11
N ILE A 149 -24.98 -7.06 41.15
CA ILE A 149 -25.52 -6.03 40.24
C ILE A 149 -25.11 -4.64 40.70
N THR A 150 -25.19 -4.36 42.00
CA THR A 150 -24.66 -3.12 42.59
C THR A 150 -23.17 -2.97 42.28
N GLU A 151 -22.41 -4.07 42.37
CA GLU A 151 -20.99 -4.06 42.06
C GLU A 151 -20.69 -3.87 40.58
N LEU A 152 -21.45 -4.51 39.69
CA LEU A 152 -21.30 -4.37 38.25
C LEU A 152 -21.64 -2.95 37.77
N ASP A 153 -22.65 -2.32 38.35
CA ASP A 153 -22.99 -0.91 38.09
C ASP A 153 -21.94 0.05 38.68
N GLY A 154 -21.26 -0.38 39.75
CA GLY A 154 -20.17 0.32 40.42
C GLY A 154 -18.76 -0.12 40.01
N PHE A 155 -18.61 -0.83 38.87
CA PHE A 155 -17.39 -1.55 38.54
C PHE A 155 -16.15 -0.64 38.54
N GLY A 156 -15.09 -1.11 39.20
CA GLY A 156 -13.85 -0.39 39.46
C GLY A 156 -13.78 0.21 40.87
N ALA A 157 -14.90 0.65 41.45
CA ALA A 157 -14.97 0.89 42.89
C ALA A 157 -15.31 -0.42 43.65
N TYR A 158 -16.02 -1.30 42.96
CA TYR A 158 -16.41 -2.66 43.34
C TYR A 158 -16.08 -3.62 42.19
N ASN A 159 -16.17 -4.93 42.39
CA ASN A 159 -15.97 -5.92 41.35
C ASN A 159 -16.56 -7.27 41.82
N PRO A 160 -17.61 -7.81 41.16
CA PRO A 160 -18.30 -9.05 41.53
C PRO A 160 -17.46 -10.33 41.71
N LEU A 161 -16.17 -10.26 41.35
CA LEU A 161 -15.22 -11.36 41.35
C LEU A 161 -14.01 -11.09 42.24
N ASN A 162 -14.04 -10.02 43.02
CA ASN A 162 -12.92 -9.57 43.84
C ASN A 162 -13.46 -9.00 45.15
N PRO A 163 -13.36 -9.75 46.28
CA PRO A 163 -13.99 -9.42 47.56
C PRO A 163 -13.26 -8.29 48.31
N ALA A 164 -12.88 -7.26 47.58
CA ALA A 164 -12.06 -6.15 48.00
C ALA A 164 -12.97 -5.01 48.46
N LEU A 165 -12.84 -4.61 49.72
CA LEU A 165 -13.58 -3.47 50.25
C LEU A 165 -13.28 -2.21 49.45
N LYS A 166 -14.31 -1.45 49.09
CA LYS A 166 -14.15 -0.15 48.44
C LYS A 166 -13.21 0.78 49.24
N ILE A 167 -12.14 1.22 48.59
CA ILE A 167 -11.21 2.23 49.10
C ILE A 167 -11.49 3.61 48.48
N SER A 168 -10.89 4.66 49.07
CA SER A 168 -10.95 6.01 48.51
C SER A 168 -10.44 6.02 47.06
N SER A 169 -11.25 6.54 46.13
CA SER A 169 -10.90 6.66 44.70
C SER A 169 -9.68 7.56 44.44
N LYS A 170 -9.23 8.32 45.44
CA LYS A 170 -7.97 9.07 45.39
C LYS A 170 -6.74 8.20 45.62
N ILE A 171 -6.89 7.08 46.33
CA ILE A 171 -5.81 6.16 46.70
C ILE A 171 -5.74 5.02 45.69
N GLY A 172 -6.90 4.46 45.32
CA GLY A 172 -6.95 3.31 44.45
C GLY A 172 -8.37 2.83 44.17
N ARG A 173 -8.44 1.64 43.57
CA ARG A 173 -9.63 0.98 43.02
C ARG A 173 -9.50 -0.55 43.14
N THR A 174 -10.60 -1.26 42.98
CA THR A 174 -10.64 -2.74 43.06
C THR A 174 -10.62 -3.40 41.67
N ALA A 175 -10.89 -2.63 40.61
CA ALA A 175 -10.72 -3.02 39.21
C ALA A 175 -10.42 -1.80 38.32
N ILE A 176 -9.93 -2.05 37.11
CA ILE A 176 -9.71 -1.02 36.08
C ILE A 176 -10.66 -1.31 34.91
N PRO A 177 -11.73 -0.52 34.70
CA PRO A 177 -12.80 -0.87 33.77
C PRO A 177 -12.43 -0.83 32.28
N SER A 178 -11.39 -0.10 31.89
CA SER A 178 -11.02 0.08 30.48
C SER A 178 -9.54 0.38 30.29
N HIS A 179 -9.02 0.13 29.08
CA HIS A 179 -7.67 0.54 28.68
C HIS A 179 -7.45 2.04 28.89
N GLN A 180 -8.41 2.88 28.50
CA GLN A 180 -8.32 4.33 28.73
C GLN A 180 -8.12 4.65 30.21
N ARG A 181 -8.89 4.00 31.10
CA ARG A 181 -8.73 4.20 32.54
C ARG A 181 -7.38 3.69 33.05
N PHE A 182 -6.86 2.61 32.46
CA PHE A 182 -5.53 2.10 32.76
C PHE A 182 -4.44 3.14 32.47
N VAL A 183 -4.55 3.83 31.32
CA VAL A 183 -3.63 4.91 30.94
C VAL A 183 -3.79 6.13 31.88
N GLU A 184 -5.02 6.57 32.14
CA GLU A 184 -5.30 7.73 33.02
C GLU A 184 -4.79 7.57 34.45
N THR A 185 -4.83 6.34 34.98
CA THR A 185 -4.43 6.03 36.36
C THR A 185 -2.97 5.61 36.48
N SER A 186 -2.21 5.71 35.39
CA SER A 186 -0.83 5.24 35.33
C SER A 186 0.15 6.09 36.15
N SER A 187 1.14 5.45 36.79
CA SER A 187 2.25 6.16 37.44
C SER A 187 3.31 6.70 36.48
N LEU A 188 3.29 6.28 35.21
CA LEU A 188 4.19 6.78 34.16
C LEU A 188 3.61 8.04 33.52
N HIS A 189 3.52 9.13 34.28
CA HIS A 189 3.29 10.46 33.71
C HIS A 189 4.66 11.04 33.29
N ALA A 190 5.27 10.48 32.25
CA ALA A 190 6.56 11.00 31.78
C ALA A 190 6.36 12.34 31.05
N PRO A 191 7.04 13.43 31.45
CA PRO A 191 7.35 14.51 30.55
C PRO A 191 8.29 13.97 29.46
N LEU A 192 8.09 14.39 28.21
CA LEU A 192 8.73 13.93 26.96
C LEU A 192 10.27 14.01 26.86
N TRP A 193 11.03 13.97 27.96
CA TRP A 193 12.48 14.10 27.92
C TRP A 193 13.18 13.09 28.82
N ARG A 194 13.72 12.06 28.14
CA ARG A 194 14.72 11.05 28.54
C ARG A 194 14.18 9.69 29.02
N HIS A 195 14.36 8.73 28.12
CA HIS A 195 14.23 7.26 28.20
C HIS A 195 12.90 6.64 27.72
N ARG A 196 12.98 6.07 26.51
CA ARG A 196 12.15 5.02 25.89
C ARG A 196 10.66 5.32 25.73
N SER A 197 10.34 5.88 24.56
CA SER A 197 9.01 6.15 23.99
C SER A 197 8.18 4.89 23.65
N ILE A 198 8.26 3.86 24.48
CA ILE A 198 7.73 2.52 24.15
C ILE A 198 6.75 2.01 25.22
N GLU A 199 6.96 2.36 26.49
CA GLU A 199 6.05 2.02 27.59
C GLU A 199 4.97 3.10 27.72
N LYS A 200 3.71 2.78 27.41
CA LYS A 200 2.60 3.76 27.43
C LYS A 200 1.93 3.89 28.80
N ALA A 201 1.91 2.83 29.63
CA ALA A 201 1.26 2.86 30.94
C ALA A 201 1.72 1.75 31.90
N LEU A 202 1.75 2.08 33.19
CA LEU A 202 2.01 1.22 34.35
C LEU A 202 1.06 1.53 35.51
N ILE A 203 0.48 0.50 36.12
CA ILE A 203 -0.29 0.58 37.37
C ILE A 203 0.27 -0.40 38.40
N LYS A 204 0.36 0.03 39.66
CA LYS A 204 0.77 -0.84 40.78
C LYS A 204 -0.43 -1.46 41.46
N PHE A 205 -0.27 -2.66 42.01
CA PHE A 205 -1.32 -3.35 42.75
C PHE A 205 -0.83 -3.97 44.06
N VAL A 206 -1.77 -4.22 44.97
CA VAL A 206 -1.61 -5.01 46.19
C VAL A 206 -2.61 -6.15 46.14
N ILE A 207 -2.15 -7.39 46.34
CA ILE A 207 -3.04 -8.52 46.60
C ILE A 207 -2.92 -8.89 48.07
N VAL A 208 -4.04 -8.98 48.78
CA VAL A 208 -4.14 -9.37 50.19
C VAL A 208 -4.79 -10.74 50.28
N ASP A 209 -4.42 -11.50 51.32
CA ASP A 209 -4.94 -12.85 51.59
C ASP A 209 -4.70 -13.86 50.45
N TRP A 210 -3.60 -13.69 49.69
CA TRP A 210 -3.22 -14.56 48.57
C TRP A 210 -3.03 -16.05 48.91
N LEU A 211 -2.80 -16.40 50.18
CA LEU A 211 -2.73 -17.79 50.65
C LEU A 211 -4.11 -18.41 50.96
N THR A 212 -5.19 -17.64 50.82
CA THR A 212 -6.56 -18.09 51.11
C THR A 212 -7.32 -18.43 49.82
N SER A 213 -8.54 -18.95 49.96
CA SER A 213 -9.45 -19.19 48.84
C SER A 213 -10.13 -17.92 48.30
N SER A 214 -9.96 -16.78 48.96
CA SER A 214 -10.66 -15.52 48.63
C SER A 214 -9.69 -14.32 48.67
N PRO A 215 -8.69 -14.28 47.77
CA PRO A 215 -7.77 -13.15 47.69
C PRO A 215 -8.44 -11.87 47.17
N SER A 216 -7.96 -10.71 47.63
CA SER A 216 -8.47 -9.40 47.19
C SER A 216 -7.38 -8.60 46.48
N VAL A 217 -7.67 -7.98 45.33
CA VAL A 217 -6.75 -7.11 44.60
C VAL A 217 -7.16 -5.63 44.68
N TYR A 218 -6.16 -4.75 44.84
CA TYR A 218 -6.31 -3.30 44.86
C TYR A 218 -5.30 -2.65 43.92
N PHE A 219 -5.76 -1.82 42.99
CA PHE A 219 -4.94 -1.03 42.08
C PHE A 219 -4.77 0.40 42.60
N MET A 220 -3.56 0.95 42.48
CA MET A 220 -3.26 2.33 42.88
C MET A 220 -3.65 3.32 41.79
N ASP A 221 -4.29 4.43 42.18
CA ASP A 221 -4.65 5.50 41.25
C ASP A 221 -3.58 6.60 41.26
N HIS A 222 -2.85 6.75 40.16
CA HIS A 222 -1.79 7.76 40.03
C HIS A 222 -2.18 8.99 39.20
N SER A 223 -3.48 9.19 38.93
CA SER A 223 -3.99 10.30 38.10
C SER A 223 -3.88 11.69 38.77
N GLN A 224 -3.59 11.75 40.07
CA GLN A 224 -3.50 12.99 40.86
C GLN A 224 -2.03 13.37 41.11
N ALA A 225 -1.77 14.65 41.41
CA ALA A 225 -0.43 15.14 41.72
C ALA A 225 0.15 14.47 42.99
N GLY A 226 0.89 13.37 42.79
CA GLY A 226 1.53 12.58 43.84
C GLY A 226 1.55 11.09 43.48
N THR A 227 2.70 10.43 43.60
CA THR A 227 2.79 8.98 43.38
C THR A 227 2.33 8.23 44.63
N PHE A 228 1.21 7.51 44.54
CA PHE A 228 0.79 6.64 45.63
C PHE A 228 1.69 5.39 45.73
N THR A 229 1.86 4.89 46.95
CA THR A 229 2.73 3.76 47.27
C THR A 229 1.91 2.61 47.84
N HIS A 230 2.44 1.38 47.75
CA HIS A 230 1.84 0.21 48.41
C HIS A 230 1.53 0.49 49.89
N ALA A 231 2.36 1.28 50.58
CA ALA A 231 2.16 1.65 51.98
C ALA A 231 0.87 2.47 52.23
N GLN A 232 0.47 3.34 51.30
CA GLN A 232 -0.74 4.15 51.44
C GLN A 232 -2.01 3.34 51.25
N VAL A 233 -2.01 2.38 50.31
CA VAL A 233 -3.11 1.41 50.18
C VAL A 233 -3.22 0.60 51.47
N ILE A 234 -2.11 0.07 51.99
CA ILE A 234 -2.09 -0.69 53.26
C ILE A 234 -2.59 0.16 54.44
N GLN A 235 -2.26 1.45 54.49
CA GLN A 235 -2.74 2.37 55.53
C GLN A 235 -4.25 2.60 55.43
N GLU A 236 -4.79 2.73 54.22
CA GLU A 236 -6.23 2.90 54.02
C GLU A 236 -6.99 1.63 54.42
N LEU A 237 -6.47 0.45 54.08
CA LEU A 237 -7.06 -0.83 54.49
C LEU A 237 -7.10 -0.96 56.03
N ARG A 238 -6.05 -0.54 56.74
CA ARG A 238 -6.09 -0.46 58.22
C ARG A 238 -7.17 0.50 58.72
N ARG A 239 -7.38 1.64 58.05
CA ARG A 239 -8.42 2.61 58.42
C ARG A 239 -9.83 2.04 58.25
N LEU A 240 -10.01 1.13 57.30
CA LEU A 240 -11.28 0.43 57.05
C LEU A 240 -11.52 -0.76 57.99
N GLY A 241 -10.69 -0.95 59.02
CA GLY A 241 -10.87 -2.02 60.02
C GLY A 241 -10.25 -3.36 59.62
N ILE A 242 -9.41 -3.40 58.58
CA ILE A 242 -8.53 -4.54 58.30
C ILE A 242 -7.31 -4.45 59.23
N ASP A 243 -7.56 -4.57 60.54
CA ASP A 243 -6.62 -4.19 61.61
C ASP A 243 -5.33 -5.02 61.64
N ASP A 244 -5.35 -6.24 61.08
CA ASP A 244 -4.21 -7.18 61.11
C ASP A 244 -3.56 -7.41 59.74
N ILE A 245 -3.59 -6.42 58.85
CA ILE A 245 -2.95 -6.53 57.53
C ILE A 245 -1.45 -6.86 57.58
N SER A 246 -0.78 -6.64 58.72
CA SER A 246 0.62 -7.04 58.95
C SER A 246 0.82 -8.55 59.14
N THR A 247 -0.21 -9.31 59.50
CA THR A 247 -0.16 -10.78 59.60
C THR A 247 -0.79 -11.47 58.40
N ARG A 248 -1.58 -10.75 57.61
CA ARG A 248 -2.16 -11.22 56.34
C ARG A 248 -1.07 -11.42 55.29
N SER A 249 -1.31 -12.37 54.39
CA SER A 249 -0.39 -12.66 53.30
C SER A 249 -0.57 -11.60 52.20
N THR A 250 0.42 -10.75 51.97
CA THR A 250 0.35 -9.68 50.95
C THR A 250 1.34 -9.90 49.81
N LEU A 251 0.93 -9.63 48.58
CA LEU A 251 1.80 -9.56 47.40
C LEU A 251 1.72 -8.17 46.77
N LEU A 252 2.88 -7.64 46.40
CA LEU A 252 3.03 -6.32 45.80
C LEU A 252 3.48 -6.50 44.36
N GLY A 253 2.92 -5.74 43.43
CA GLY A 253 3.25 -5.89 42.02
C GLY A 253 2.86 -4.70 41.17
N ALA A 254 3.09 -4.83 39.87
CA ALA A 254 2.64 -3.88 38.87
C ALA A 254 2.26 -4.59 37.58
N VAL A 255 1.35 -3.97 36.84
CA VAL A 255 0.99 -4.30 35.45
C VAL A 255 1.50 -3.17 34.55
N ILE A 256 2.15 -3.52 33.46
CA ILE A 256 2.76 -2.62 32.48
C ILE A 256 2.18 -2.96 31.10
N HIS A 257 1.71 -1.96 30.36
CA HIS A 257 1.25 -2.15 29.00
C HIS A 257 2.35 -1.79 27.98
N TYR A 258 2.69 -2.76 27.14
CA TYR A 258 3.60 -2.61 26.01
C TYR A 258 2.79 -2.72 24.71
N PRO A 259 2.41 -1.60 24.07
CA PRO A 259 1.57 -1.58 22.86
C PRO A 259 2.27 -2.13 21.62
N ASP A 260 3.59 -2.24 21.63
CA ASP A 260 4.42 -2.61 20.50
C ASP A 260 5.11 -3.96 20.69
N VAL A 261 4.78 -4.69 21.76
CA VAL A 261 5.34 -6.02 22.03
C VAL A 261 4.28 -7.05 21.71
N LEU A 262 4.69 -8.15 21.06
CA LEU A 262 3.81 -9.29 20.83
C LEU A 262 3.55 -10.02 22.16
N ALA A 263 2.28 -10.26 22.47
CA ALA A 263 1.89 -11.14 23.55
C ALA A 263 2.27 -12.60 23.22
N PRO A 264 2.35 -13.50 24.22
CA PRO A 264 2.68 -14.91 23.98
C PRO A 264 1.72 -15.64 23.04
N ASP A 265 0.47 -15.16 22.93
CA ASP A 265 -0.48 -15.70 21.96
C ASP A 265 -0.30 -15.16 20.55
N GLY A 266 0.59 -14.18 20.35
CA GLY A 266 0.94 -13.56 19.07
C GLY A 266 0.18 -12.28 18.73
N SER A 267 -0.76 -11.85 19.58
CA SER A 267 -1.42 -10.55 19.43
C SER A 267 -0.45 -9.39 19.68
N LEU A 268 -0.68 -8.23 19.04
CA LEU A 268 0.16 -7.05 19.23
C LEU A 268 -0.40 -6.19 20.37
N GLY A 269 0.46 -5.89 21.34
CA GLY A 269 0.04 -5.30 22.60
C GLY A 269 0.02 -6.37 23.69
N VAL A 270 0.66 -6.11 24.83
CA VAL A 270 0.70 -7.06 25.94
C VAL A 270 0.66 -6.34 27.29
N TYR A 271 -0.13 -6.88 28.21
CA TYR A 271 -0.15 -6.48 29.61
C TYR A 271 0.75 -7.41 30.39
N VAL A 272 1.87 -6.87 30.84
CA VAL A 272 2.89 -7.65 31.55
C VAL A 272 2.83 -7.34 33.03
N TYR A 273 2.66 -8.36 33.87
CA TYR A 273 2.71 -8.19 35.32
C TYR A 273 3.92 -8.84 35.95
N HIS A 274 4.39 -8.25 37.06
CA HIS A 274 5.48 -8.78 37.86
C HIS A 274 5.21 -8.55 39.36
N PHE A 275 5.80 -9.39 40.20
CA PHE A 275 5.79 -9.23 41.65
C PHE A 275 7.09 -8.57 42.14
N GLN A 276 7.00 -7.70 43.14
CA GLN A 276 8.16 -7.03 43.75
C GLN A 276 8.85 -7.88 44.84
N GLN A 277 8.20 -8.94 45.29
CA GLN A 277 8.68 -9.83 46.36
C GLN A 277 8.90 -11.26 45.84
N LYS A 278 9.14 -12.23 46.74
CA LYS A 278 9.31 -13.63 46.38
C LYS A 278 8.05 -14.17 45.69
N MET A 279 8.25 -14.87 44.59
CA MET A 279 7.19 -15.45 43.76
C MET A 279 6.34 -16.46 44.56
N PRO A 280 5.00 -16.45 44.40
CA PRO A 280 4.14 -17.45 45.02
C PRO A 280 4.29 -18.82 44.32
N PRO A 281 4.05 -19.95 45.01
CA PRO A 281 4.06 -21.28 44.39
C PRO A 281 3.03 -21.42 43.25
N ILE A 282 3.34 -22.22 42.23
CA ILE A 282 2.52 -22.43 41.00
C ILE A 282 1.02 -22.66 41.28
N PRO A 283 0.61 -23.49 42.27
CA PRO A 283 -0.81 -23.73 42.52
C PRO A 283 -1.60 -22.44 42.82
N TYR A 284 -1.04 -21.51 43.61
CA TYR A 284 -1.68 -20.22 43.93
C TYR A 284 -1.52 -19.19 42.81
N PHE A 285 -0.51 -19.37 41.96
CA PHE A 285 -0.19 -18.47 40.86
C PHE A 285 -1.31 -18.36 39.82
N GLY A 286 -1.94 -19.48 39.45
CA GLY A 286 -3.06 -19.50 38.51
C GLY A 286 -4.28 -18.72 39.01
N HIS A 287 -4.61 -18.86 40.30
CA HIS A 287 -5.71 -18.11 40.91
C HIS A 287 -5.44 -16.60 40.88
N MET A 288 -4.21 -16.18 41.19
CA MET A 288 -3.85 -14.76 41.11
C MET A 288 -3.90 -14.21 39.68
N ASN A 289 -3.49 -15.01 38.68
CA ASN A 289 -3.60 -14.63 37.28
C ASN A 289 -5.08 -14.42 36.88
N GLN A 290 -5.97 -15.33 37.32
CA GLN A 290 -7.41 -15.21 37.08
C GLN A 290 -8.01 -13.97 37.77
N LEU A 291 -7.63 -13.68 39.02
CA LEU A 291 -8.08 -12.48 39.75
C LEU A 291 -7.61 -11.19 39.08
N LEU A 292 -6.38 -11.15 38.57
CA LEU A 292 -5.87 -9.99 37.82
C LEU A 292 -6.63 -9.82 36.51
N ALA A 293 -6.90 -10.89 35.77
CA ALA A 293 -7.65 -10.85 34.52
C ALA A 293 -9.12 -10.45 34.71
N SER A 294 -9.76 -10.87 35.80
CA SER A 294 -11.14 -10.45 36.12
C SER A 294 -11.23 -8.97 36.51
N ALA A 295 -10.19 -8.44 37.15
CA ALA A 295 -10.12 -7.02 37.52
C ALA A 295 -9.63 -6.10 36.38
N LEU A 296 -9.27 -6.66 35.22
CA LEU A 296 -8.85 -5.96 34.01
C LEU A 296 -9.68 -6.45 32.79
N PRO A 297 -10.99 -6.16 32.71
CA PRO A 297 -11.91 -6.76 31.73
C PRO A 297 -11.63 -6.48 30.26
N PHE A 298 -10.64 -5.65 29.93
CA PHE A 298 -10.24 -5.30 28.56
C PHE A 298 -9.03 -6.11 28.06
N VAL A 299 -8.45 -6.99 28.88
CA VAL A 299 -7.40 -7.93 28.44
C VAL A 299 -8.05 -9.08 27.67
N GLU A 300 -7.46 -9.47 26.56
CA GLU A 300 -7.99 -10.50 25.65
C GLU A 300 -6.92 -11.58 25.44
N ASN A 301 -6.63 -12.35 26.50
CA ASN A 301 -5.54 -13.34 26.56
C ASN A 301 -4.11 -12.76 26.40
N ASP A 302 -3.99 -11.44 26.40
CA ASP A 302 -2.73 -10.68 26.31
C ASP A 302 -2.15 -10.30 27.68
N LEU A 303 -2.64 -10.90 28.78
CA LEU A 303 -2.05 -10.79 30.11
C LEU A 303 -0.94 -11.83 30.28
N ALA A 304 0.31 -11.37 30.46
CA ALA A 304 1.48 -12.21 30.61
C ALA A 304 2.24 -11.93 31.90
N PHE A 305 2.78 -12.99 32.50
CA PHE A 305 3.73 -12.88 33.60
C PHE A 305 5.16 -12.78 33.07
N ILE A 306 5.92 -11.79 33.58
CA ILE A 306 7.36 -11.69 33.33
C ILE A 306 8.18 -12.09 34.57
N PRO A 307 8.91 -13.20 34.51
CA PRO A 307 9.70 -13.70 35.63
C PRO A 307 11.10 -13.08 35.68
N ASP A 308 11.70 -12.98 36.87
CA ASP A 308 13.14 -12.69 37.00
C ASP A 308 13.94 -13.86 36.39
N LYS A 309 14.88 -13.54 35.48
CA LYS A 309 15.70 -14.50 34.72
C LYS A 309 16.34 -15.58 35.60
N SER A 310 16.82 -15.21 36.80
CA SER A 310 17.56 -16.12 37.69
C SER A 310 16.66 -17.19 38.33
N ASN A 311 15.38 -16.88 38.53
CA ASN A 311 14.40 -17.77 39.15
C ASN A 311 13.58 -18.55 38.11
N PHE A 312 13.47 -18.03 36.90
CA PHE A 312 12.68 -18.62 35.84
C PHE A 312 13.24 -19.94 35.31
N GLU A 313 14.54 -19.96 34.96
CA GLU A 313 15.18 -21.13 34.35
C GLU A 313 15.15 -22.37 35.26
N LEU A 314 15.11 -22.21 36.58
CA LEU A 314 15.01 -23.33 37.52
C LEU A 314 13.57 -23.84 37.69
N MET A 315 12.57 -22.95 37.57
CA MET A 315 11.19 -23.26 37.93
C MET A 315 10.32 -23.64 36.72
N TYR A 316 10.44 -22.93 35.60
CA TYR A 316 9.72 -23.30 34.38
C TYR A 316 10.25 -24.62 33.78
N ASN A 317 11.56 -24.83 33.84
CA ASN A 317 12.15 -26.10 33.43
C ASN A 317 11.77 -27.27 34.35
N SER A 318 11.34 -27.01 35.59
CA SER A 318 10.89 -28.06 36.52
C SER A 318 9.37 -28.32 36.48
N ASP A 319 8.54 -27.35 36.06
CA ASP A 319 7.07 -27.51 35.99
C ASP A 319 6.39 -26.58 34.96
N SER A 320 6.81 -26.65 33.68
CA SER A 320 6.20 -25.91 32.57
C SER A 320 4.73 -26.27 32.33
N ALA A 321 4.41 -27.56 32.44
CA ALA A 321 3.03 -28.05 32.35
C ALA A 321 2.12 -27.45 33.44
N GLY A 322 2.68 -27.16 34.63
CA GLY A 322 1.98 -26.49 35.70
C GLY A 322 1.53 -25.07 35.33
N PHE A 323 2.34 -24.27 34.62
CA PHE A 323 1.92 -22.92 34.20
C PHE A 323 0.83 -22.95 33.12
N GLU A 324 0.98 -23.83 32.13
CA GLU A 324 -0.01 -24.00 31.05
C GLU A 324 -1.36 -24.49 31.60
N ALA A 325 -1.35 -25.49 32.49
CA ALA A 325 -2.55 -26.01 33.14
C ALA A 325 -3.26 -24.96 34.02
N LYS A 326 -2.53 -23.92 34.45
CA LYS A 326 -3.01 -22.80 35.27
C LYS A 326 -3.32 -21.55 34.46
N ARG A 327 -3.29 -21.65 33.12
CA ARG A 327 -3.66 -20.59 32.16
C ARG A 327 -2.82 -19.32 32.32
N VAL A 328 -1.55 -19.48 32.65
CA VAL A 328 -0.60 -18.37 32.84
C VAL A 328 0.25 -18.24 31.58
N ASN A 329 0.10 -17.14 30.86
CA ASN A 329 0.99 -16.82 29.75
C ASN A 329 2.31 -16.30 30.30
N ILE A 330 3.42 -16.83 29.78
CA ILE A 330 4.76 -16.45 30.20
C ILE A 330 5.42 -15.65 29.08
N LEU A 331 5.95 -14.47 29.40
CA LEU A 331 6.78 -13.68 28.51
C LEU A 331 8.17 -13.52 29.12
N LEU A 332 9.23 -13.96 28.44
CA LEU A 332 10.59 -13.78 28.93
C LEU A 332 11.14 -12.42 28.56
N TYR A 333 12.04 -11.90 29.40
CA TYR A 333 12.74 -10.65 29.12
C TYR A 333 13.49 -10.68 27.77
N GLU A 334 13.99 -11.84 27.37
CA GLU A 334 14.69 -12.04 26.09
C GLU A 334 13.74 -12.24 24.89
N ASP A 335 12.47 -12.59 25.15
CA ASP A 335 11.45 -12.76 24.12
C ASP A 335 10.58 -11.49 23.95
N LYS A 336 10.81 -10.46 24.78
CA LYS A 336 10.14 -9.15 24.71
C LYS A 336 10.60 -8.37 23.47
N ARG A 337 10.11 -8.76 22.30
CA ARG A 337 10.41 -8.14 21.01
C ARG A 337 9.51 -6.94 20.76
N HIS A 338 10.12 -5.76 20.62
CA HIS A 338 9.44 -4.56 20.18
C HIS A 338 9.30 -4.54 18.65
N ILE A 339 8.08 -4.41 18.18
CA ILE A 339 7.71 -4.30 16.77
C ILE A 339 7.70 -2.80 16.40
N PRO A 340 8.53 -2.37 15.44
CA PRO A 340 8.56 -0.97 15.01
C PRO A 340 7.22 -0.54 14.40
N ALA A 341 6.96 0.76 14.23
CA ALA A 341 5.75 1.21 13.53
C ALA A 341 5.81 0.95 12.02
N TYR A 342 7.04 0.90 11.49
CA TYR A 342 7.38 0.73 10.08
C TYR A 342 8.42 -0.36 9.93
N LEU A 343 8.23 -1.27 8.96
CA LEU A 343 9.25 -2.21 8.53
C LEU A 343 9.30 -2.20 6.99
N PRO A 344 10.42 -1.77 6.38
CA PRO A 344 10.63 -1.86 4.94
C PRO A 344 10.91 -3.31 4.55
N LEU A 345 10.02 -3.92 3.77
CA LEU A 345 10.16 -5.32 3.37
C LEU A 345 10.72 -5.43 1.95
N ASN A 346 10.08 -4.73 1.00
CA ASN A 346 10.64 -4.51 -0.33
C ASN A 346 10.67 -3.02 -0.65
N GLN A 347 11.88 -2.51 -0.84
CA GLN A 347 12.11 -1.12 -1.21
C GLN A 347 11.87 -0.97 -2.71
N ALA A 348 10.77 -0.31 -3.06
CA ALA A 348 10.37 -0.06 -4.44
C ALA A 348 9.36 1.10 -4.48
N GLU A 349 8.88 1.41 -5.68
CA GLU A 349 7.85 2.42 -5.93
C GLU A 349 6.72 1.83 -6.75
N GLY A 350 5.50 2.28 -6.49
CA GLY A 350 4.31 1.78 -7.15
C GLY A 350 3.18 2.80 -7.19
N TYR A 351 2.33 2.69 -8.21
CA TYR A 351 1.18 3.54 -8.41
C TYR A 351 -0.08 2.69 -8.56
N GLY A 352 -1.10 2.91 -7.74
CA GLY A 352 -2.32 2.11 -7.77
C GLY A 352 -3.44 2.60 -6.87
N LEU A 353 -4.59 1.96 -6.94
CA LEU A 353 -5.74 2.23 -6.07
C LEU A 353 -5.51 1.63 -4.69
N LEU A 354 -5.45 2.47 -3.64
CA LEU A 354 -5.30 2.01 -2.27
C LEU A 354 -6.60 1.37 -1.77
N ARG A 355 -6.56 0.12 -1.33
CA ARG A 355 -7.76 -0.64 -0.94
C ARG A 355 -7.55 -1.40 0.36
N LEU A 356 -8.45 -1.20 1.33
CA LEU A 356 -8.51 -2.05 2.52
C LEU A 356 -9.18 -3.38 2.16
N MET A 357 -8.52 -4.49 2.47
CA MET A 357 -8.99 -5.84 2.15
C MET A 357 -9.79 -6.40 3.32
N GLY A 358 -11.10 -6.63 3.10
CA GLY A 358 -11.97 -7.29 4.07
C GLY A 358 -11.97 -8.82 3.97
N ALA A 359 -12.50 -9.48 5.00
CA ALA A 359 -12.75 -10.92 4.95
C ALA A 359 -13.82 -11.25 3.90
N GLY A 360 -13.45 -12.06 2.90
CA GLY A 360 -14.35 -12.46 1.81
C GLY A 360 -14.36 -11.53 0.60
N ASP A 361 -13.53 -10.49 0.57
CA ASP A 361 -13.33 -9.65 -0.60
C ASP A 361 -12.76 -10.44 -1.79
N ASP A 362 -13.16 -10.05 -3.01
CA ASP A 362 -12.49 -10.53 -4.24
C ASP A 362 -10.99 -10.17 -4.20
N ALA A 363 -10.15 -11.00 -4.82
CA ALA A 363 -8.70 -10.80 -4.88
C ALA A 363 -8.33 -9.42 -5.45
N PRO A 364 -7.24 -8.79 -4.96
CA PRO A 364 -6.84 -7.49 -5.47
C PRO A 364 -6.31 -7.57 -6.90
N ARG A 365 -6.46 -6.46 -7.61
CA ARG A 365 -6.15 -6.34 -9.04
C ARG A 365 -4.72 -5.81 -9.28
N PRO A 366 -4.15 -6.00 -10.49
CA PRO A 366 -2.80 -5.52 -10.82
C PRO A 366 -2.53 -4.03 -10.57
N HIS A 367 -3.55 -3.19 -10.65
CA HIS A 367 -3.46 -1.74 -10.42
C HIS A 367 -3.89 -1.32 -9.01
N GLU A 368 -4.01 -2.24 -8.06
CA GLU A 368 -4.40 -1.97 -6.67
C GLU A 368 -3.20 -2.11 -5.73
N ILE A 369 -3.25 -1.38 -4.61
CA ILE A 369 -2.33 -1.50 -3.47
C ILE A 369 -3.17 -1.96 -2.27
N PRO A 370 -3.27 -3.27 -2.01
CA PRO A 370 -4.03 -3.78 -0.87
C PRO A 370 -3.37 -3.46 0.48
N ILE A 371 -4.21 -3.12 1.45
CA ILE A 371 -3.91 -3.10 2.89
C ILE A 371 -4.51 -4.36 3.49
N TYR A 372 -3.67 -5.20 4.10
CA TYR A 372 -4.09 -6.44 4.74
C TYR A 372 -3.99 -6.38 6.26
N GLU A 373 -5.08 -6.76 6.93
CA GLU A 373 -5.13 -6.95 8.39
C GLU A 373 -4.69 -8.35 8.85
N SER A 374 -4.48 -9.25 7.90
CA SER A 374 -3.93 -10.60 8.11
C SER A 374 -3.08 -10.97 6.91
N LEU A 375 -2.01 -11.74 7.09
CA LEU A 375 -1.18 -12.18 5.96
C LEU A 375 -2.02 -13.01 4.98
N PRO A 376 -2.15 -12.59 3.71
CA PRO A 376 -2.85 -13.39 2.74
C PRO A 376 -2.00 -14.62 2.38
N ASN A 377 -2.67 -15.76 2.17
CA ASN A 377 -2.02 -17.01 1.76
C ASN A 377 -1.13 -16.87 0.52
N ASP A 378 -1.40 -15.87 -0.32
CA ASP A 378 -0.59 -15.48 -1.45
C ASP A 378 -0.87 -14.02 -1.84
N LEU A 379 0.09 -13.37 -2.50
CA LEU A 379 -0.06 -12.01 -3.03
C LEU A 379 -0.26 -12.11 -4.55
N PRO A 380 -1.45 -11.84 -5.13
CA PRO A 380 -1.57 -11.75 -6.59
C PRO A 380 -0.76 -10.56 -7.12
N ARG A 381 -0.65 -10.41 -8.45
CA ARG A 381 -0.01 -9.23 -9.02
C ARG A 381 -0.78 -7.98 -8.60
N VAL A 382 -0.07 -7.03 -8.01
CA VAL A 382 -0.55 -5.77 -7.43
C VAL A 382 0.47 -4.68 -7.69
N ALA A 383 0.10 -3.41 -7.49
CA ALA A 383 1.00 -2.26 -7.65
C ALA A 383 1.85 -1.97 -6.40
N GLY A 384 1.64 -2.72 -5.32
CA GLY A 384 2.30 -2.58 -4.02
C GLY A 384 1.48 -3.31 -2.95
N SER A 385 2.00 -3.45 -1.74
CA SER A 385 1.28 -4.10 -0.64
C SER A 385 1.62 -3.49 0.72
N ILE A 386 0.61 -3.37 1.57
CA ILE A 386 0.75 -2.89 2.94
C ILE A 386 0.15 -3.94 3.88
N THR A 387 0.82 -4.26 4.98
CA THR A 387 0.25 -5.10 6.05
C THR A 387 0.24 -4.40 7.40
N THR A 388 -0.77 -4.68 8.22
CA THR A 388 -0.83 -4.24 9.64
C THR A 388 -0.39 -5.34 10.61
N VAL A 389 0.01 -6.50 10.08
CA VAL A 389 0.64 -7.61 10.81
C VAL A 389 2.11 -7.78 10.39
N PRO A 390 3.04 -8.03 11.33
CA PRO A 390 4.46 -8.15 11.02
C PRO A 390 4.74 -9.28 10.01
N GLN A 391 5.65 -9.01 9.09
CA GLN A 391 6.15 -9.98 8.12
C GLN A 391 7.63 -10.31 8.38
N THR A 392 8.09 -11.46 7.90
CA THR A 392 9.53 -11.75 7.80
C THR A 392 10.04 -11.52 6.38
N PRO A 393 11.35 -11.31 6.19
CA PRO A 393 11.95 -11.22 4.86
C PRO A 393 11.68 -12.44 3.96
N LEU A 394 11.47 -13.62 4.54
CA LEU A 394 11.19 -14.89 3.85
C LEU A 394 9.68 -15.13 3.61
N SER A 395 8.79 -14.22 4.01
CA SER A 395 7.36 -14.36 3.73
C SER A 395 7.09 -14.42 2.23
N HIS A 396 6.12 -15.22 1.79
CA HIS A 396 5.78 -15.32 0.37
C HIS A 396 5.35 -13.97 -0.21
N VAL A 397 4.61 -13.19 0.57
CA VAL A 397 4.21 -11.82 0.23
C VAL A 397 5.44 -10.97 -0.09
N ASN A 398 6.46 -10.99 0.78
CA ASN A 398 7.67 -10.20 0.55
C ASN A 398 8.51 -10.70 -0.64
N LEU A 399 8.74 -12.00 -0.74
CA LEU A 399 9.48 -12.57 -1.87
C LEU A 399 8.82 -12.22 -3.21
N ARG A 400 7.48 -12.22 -3.24
CA ARG A 400 6.71 -11.84 -4.41
C ARG A 400 6.75 -10.35 -4.71
N ALA A 401 6.74 -9.51 -3.68
CA ALA A 401 6.94 -8.07 -3.85
C ALA A 401 8.32 -7.75 -4.46
N ILE A 402 9.38 -8.40 -3.98
CA ILE A 402 10.74 -8.29 -4.53
C ILE A 402 10.74 -8.70 -6.00
N GLN A 403 10.15 -9.85 -6.34
CA GLN A 403 10.08 -10.36 -7.71
C GLN A 403 9.34 -9.44 -8.66
N ASN A 404 8.23 -8.86 -8.21
CA ASN A 404 7.43 -7.95 -9.02
C ASN A 404 8.02 -6.53 -9.09
N GLY A 405 9.05 -6.23 -8.29
CA GLY A 405 9.62 -4.90 -8.18
C GLY A 405 8.64 -3.86 -7.60
N VAL A 406 7.74 -4.29 -6.70
CA VAL A 406 6.68 -3.43 -6.14
C VAL A 406 6.87 -3.17 -4.65
N PRO A 407 6.50 -1.99 -4.13
CA PRO A 407 6.71 -1.63 -2.74
C PRO A 407 5.95 -2.56 -1.80
N ASN A 408 6.64 -3.05 -0.77
CA ASN A 408 6.02 -3.81 0.33
C ASN A 408 6.52 -3.30 1.67
N ALA A 409 5.59 -2.95 2.55
CA ALA A 409 5.92 -2.54 3.91
C ALA A 409 4.86 -3.01 4.90
N PHE A 410 5.32 -3.23 6.13
CA PHE A 410 4.42 -3.30 7.28
C PHE A 410 4.26 -1.89 7.86
N LEU A 411 3.00 -1.46 8.01
CA LEU A 411 2.59 -0.17 8.59
C LEU A 411 1.61 -0.45 9.71
N ARG A 412 2.10 -0.42 10.96
CA ARG A 412 1.31 -0.77 12.14
C ARG A 412 0.08 0.12 12.29
N ASP A 413 0.27 1.43 12.13
CA ASP A 413 -0.68 2.45 12.54
C ASP A 413 -1.46 3.06 11.34
N ILE A 414 -1.41 2.46 10.14
CA ILE A 414 -2.07 3.00 8.92
C ILE A 414 -3.58 3.15 9.10
N LEU A 415 -4.22 2.23 9.83
CA LEU A 415 -5.64 2.27 10.13
C LEU A 415 -5.96 3.15 11.34
N GLU A 416 -4.99 3.84 11.95
CA GLU A 416 -5.22 4.79 13.04
C GLU A 416 -4.83 6.23 12.70
N ASP A 417 -4.12 6.43 11.58
CA ASP A 417 -3.77 7.74 11.06
C ASP A 417 -4.88 8.27 10.12
N ASP A 418 -5.53 9.37 10.51
CA ASP A 418 -6.64 9.98 9.75
C ASP A 418 -6.23 10.44 8.34
N ASP A 419 -4.98 10.91 8.17
CA ASP A 419 -4.48 11.38 6.87
C ASP A 419 -4.25 10.19 5.91
N LEU A 420 -3.67 9.09 6.43
CA LEU A 420 -3.48 7.86 5.63
C LEU A 420 -4.81 7.16 5.34
N LYS A 421 -5.73 7.11 6.31
CA LYS A 421 -7.09 6.56 6.13
C LYS A 421 -7.86 7.31 5.05
N ALA A 422 -7.67 8.63 4.91
CA ALA A 422 -8.30 9.44 3.87
C ALA A 422 -7.83 9.13 2.43
N LEU A 423 -6.74 8.37 2.27
CA LEU A 423 -6.25 7.90 0.97
C LEU A 423 -6.91 6.58 0.52
N ILE A 424 -7.58 5.85 1.41
CA ILE A 424 -8.25 4.59 1.08
C ILE A 424 -9.37 4.88 0.06
N GLY A 425 -9.37 4.13 -1.05
CA GLY A 425 -10.28 4.32 -2.18
C GLY A 425 -9.80 5.32 -3.23
N LYS A 426 -8.58 5.87 -3.10
CA LYS A 426 -7.97 6.78 -4.08
C LYS A 426 -6.79 6.14 -4.82
N HIS A 427 -6.45 6.67 -5.99
CA HIS A 427 -5.19 6.35 -6.63
C HIS A 427 -4.06 7.02 -5.84
N VAL A 428 -3.01 6.27 -5.55
CA VAL A 428 -1.89 6.72 -4.72
C VAL A 428 -0.56 6.38 -5.38
N TYR A 429 0.43 7.20 -5.06
CA TYR A 429 1.83 6.87 -5.17
C TYR A 429 2.30 6.32 -3.83
N PHE A 430 2.92 5.13 -3.87
CA PHE A 430 3.49 4.48 -2.71
C PHE A 430 4.97 4.19 -2.96
N SER A 431 5.83 4.68 -2.08
CA SER A 431 7.27 4.40 -2.08
C SER A 431 7.70 3.91 -0.72
N VAL A 432 8.51 2.86 -0.69
CA VAL A 432 9.07 2.24 0.52
C VAL A 432 10.58 2.44 0.50
N ALA A 433 11.13 3.24 1.39
CA ALA A 433 12.57 3.45 1.55
C ALA A 433 13.08 2.75 2.83
N ALA A 434 14.41 2.71 3.02
CA ALA A 434 15.02 1.99 4.14
C ALA A 434 14.58 2.46 5.54
N ASP A 435 14.28 3.74 5.73
CA ASP A 435 13.91 4.29 7.05
C ASP A 435 12.55 4.98 7.06
N ASP A 436 11.91 5.16 5.90
CA ASP A 436 10.66 5.89 5.75
C ASP A 436 9.86 5.43 4.52
N PHE A 437 8.61 5.89 4.38
CA PHE A 437 7.77 5.65 3.21
C PHE A 437 7.08 6.94 2.77
N VAL A 438 6.69 6.99 1.49
CA VAL A 438 5.84 8.06 0.95
C VAL A 438 4.53 7.45 0.50
N LEU A 439 3.42 7.92 1.04
CA LEU A 439 2.07 7.59 0.57
C LEU A 439 1.30 8.89 0.31
N ARG A 440 0.95 9.15 -0.95
CA ARG A 440 0.21 10.36 -1.36
C ARG A 440 -0.78 10.03 -2.45
N GLU A 441 -1.79 10.88 -2.64
CA GLU A 441 -2.69 10.80 -3.79
C GLU A 441 -1.89 10.96 -5.11
N ALA A 442 -2.29 10.21 -6.14
CA ALA A 442 -1.71 10.24 -7.48
C ALA A 442 -2.80 10.44 -8.54
N THR A 443 -2.43 11.09 -9.63
CA THR A 443 -3.28 11.28 -10.80
C THR A 443 -3.39 9.99 -11.62
N LYS A 444 -4.48 9.84 -12.36
CA LYS A 444 -4.64 8.72 -13.30
C LYS A 444 -3.51 8.68 -14.35
N SER A 445 -3.02 9.84 -14.78
CA SER A 445 -1.92 9.90 -15.76
C SER A 445 -0.61 9.34 -15.20
N GLU A 446 -0.29 9.59 -13.92
CA GLU A 446 0.88 8.99 -13.26
C GLU A 446 0.77 7.47 -13.20
N VAL A 447 -0.42 6.96 -12.82
CA VAL A 447 -0.71 5.52 -12.76
C VAL A 447 -0.53 4.89 -14.15
N ASP A 448 -1.20 5.42 -15.17
CA ASP A 448 -1.17 4.87 -16.52
C ASP A 448 0.27 4.89 -17.10
N ALA A 449 1.03 5.96 -16.87
CA ALA A 449 2.42 6.08 -17.33
C ALA A 449 3.35 5.04 -16.66
N HIS A 450 3.21 4.84 -15.35
CA HIS A 450 4.01 3.86 -14.61
C HIS A 450 3.75 2.43 -15.11
N HIS A 451 2.48 2.03 -15.27
CA HIS A 451 2.12 0.69 -15.74
C HIS A 451 2.52 0.44 -17.19
N LEU A 452 2.48 1.48 -18.04
CA LEU A 452 2.97 1.38 -19.42
C LEU A 452 4.49 1.16 -19.46
N ALA A 453 5.25 1.86 -18.61
CA ALA A 453 6.70 1.74 -18.54
C ALA A 453 7.18 0.41 -17.93
N ALA A 454 6.45 -0.14 -16.96
CA ALA A 454 6.83 -1.35 -16.24
C ALA A 454 6.56 -2.65 -17.03
N ARG A 455 5.78 -2.61 -18.12
CA ARG A 455 5.38 -3.80 -18.87
C ARG A 455 6.45 -4.19 -19.89
N PRO A 456 6.95 -5.45 -19.89
CA PRO A 456 7.84 -5.92 -20.94
C PRO A 456 7.23 -5.72 -22.33
N THR A 457 8.02 -5.32 -23.32
CA THR A 457 7.54 -5.04 -24.69
C THR A 457 7.62 -6.27 -25.60
N GLN A 458 8.49 -7.23 -25.29
CA GLN A 458 8.70 -8.44 -26.10
C GLN A 458 7.90 -9.63 -25.56
N ALA A 459 7.34 -10.42 -26.47
CA ALA A 459 6.74 -11.71 -26.14
C ALA A 459 7.82 -12.74 -25.82
N GLN A 460 7.56 -13.59 -24.83
CA GLN A 460 8.47 -14.63 -24.37
C GLN A 460 7.87 -16.01 -24.71
N THR A 461 8.67 -16.86 -25.34
CA THR A 461 8.26 -18.23 -25.69
C THR A 461 9.14 -19.20 -24.89
N PRO A 462 8.66 -19.70 -23.74
CA PRO A 462 9.46 -20.60 -22.92
C PRO A 462 9.84 -21.87 -23.68
N GLU A 463 11.08 -22.30 -23.50
CA GLU A 463 11.62 -23.53 -24.10
C GLU A 463 10.85 -24.75 -23.58
N ARG A 464 10.67 -25.76 -24.44
CA ARG A 464 9.90 -26.94 -24.10
C ARG A 464 10.32 -28.11 -24.98
N ASP A 465 11.13 -29.00 -24.43
CA ASP A 465 11.46 -30.27 -25.06
C ASP A 465 10.34 -31.30 -24.82
N LEU A 466 9.69 -31.72 -25.90
CA LEU A 466 8.67 -32.77 -25.90
C LEU A 466 9.21 -34.12 -26.37
N THR A 467 10.50 -34.23 -26.67
CA THR A 467 11.13 -35.50 -27.09
C THR A 467 11.34 -36.46 -25.93
N VAL A 468 11.33 -35.97 -24.69
CA VAL A 468 11.38 -36.77 -23.46
C VAL A 468 9.98 -37.24 -23.08
N THR A 469 9.69 -38.53 -23.32
CA THR A 469 8.33 -39.08 -23.20
C THR A 469 8.11 -39.99 -21.98
N GLY A 470 9.10 -40.16 -21.11
CA GLY A 470 9.05 -41.09 -19.97
C GLY A 470 9.25 -40.40 -18.62
N ILE A 471 8.61 -40.92 -17.58
CA ILE A 471 8.89 -40.51 -16.19
C ILE A 471 10.31 -40.97 -15.83
N ALA A 472 11.14 -40.05 -15.33
CA ALA A 472 12.54 -40.31 -15.00
C ALA A 472 12.77 -40.29 -13.48
N SER A 473 13.69 -41.11 -12.99
CA SER A 473 14.17 -41.01 -11.60
C SER A 473 14.99 -39.72 -11.45
N LEU A 474 14.90 -39.04 -10.30
CA LEU A 474 15.72 -37.86 -10.02
C LEU A 474 17.22 -38.16 -10.07
N ALA A 475 17.64 -39.42 -9.86
CA ALA A 475 19.03 -39.82 -9.99
C ALA A 475 19.56 -39.73 -11.44
N ASP A 476 18.66 -39.81 -12.43
CA ASP A 476 18.98 -39.85 -13.85
C ASP A 476 18.72 -38.50 -14.56
N VAL A 477 18.08 -37.54 -13.87
CA VAL A 477 17.82 -36.18 -14.37
C VAL A 477 19.02 -35.28 -14.09
N SER A 478 19.37 -34.41 -15.03
CA SER A 478 20.40 -33.38 -14.89
C SER A 478 19.81 -31.97 -14.91
N PHE A 479 20.63 -30.98 -14.52
CA PHE A 479 20.24 -29.58 -14.64
C PHE A 479 19.87 -29.17 -16.06
N GLY A 480 20.54 -29.74 -17.06
CA GLY A 480 20.28 -29.44 -18.48
C GLY A 480 18.92 -29.89 -18.97
N ASP A 481 18.25 -30.80 -18.26
CA ASP A 481 16.93 -31.34 -18.64
C ASP A 481 15.76 -30.48 -18.10
N TRP A 482 16.05 -29.25 -17.61
CA TRP A 482 15.04 -28.32 -17.11
C TRP A 482 14.00 -27.94 -18.18
N ASP A 483 14.39 -27.94 -19.46
CA ASP A 483 13.53 -27.68 -20.61
C ASP A 483 12.59 -28.84 -20.94
N ALA A 484 12.77 -30.01 -20.32
CA ALA A 484 11.88 -31.19 -20.40
C ALA A 484 11.07 -31.43 -19.10
N PHE A 485 11.63 -31.14 -17.92
CA PHE A 485 11.02 -31.46 -16.62
C PHE A 485 10.70 -30.23 -15.74
N GLY A 486 11.16 -29.06 -16.12
CA GLY A 486 11.12 -27.84 -15.33
C GLY A 486 12.24 -27.77 -14.28
N VAL A 487 12.48 -26.54 -13.82
CA VAL A 487 13.65 -26.19 -13.01
C VAL A 487 13.58 -26.79 -11.61
N LYS A 488 12.41 -26.87 -11.00
CA LYS A 488 12.27 -27.48 -9.65
C LYS A 488 12.68 -28.94 -9.64
N ALA A 489 12.25 -29.71 -10.65
CA ALA A 489 12.66 -31.10 -10.80
C ALA A 489 14.17 -31.20 -11.05
N ALA A 490 14.71 -30.38 -11.94
CA ALA A 490 16.14 -30.33 -12.25
C ALA A 490 17.00 -29.95 -11.03
N ASN A 491 16.62 -28.92 -10.28
CA ASN A 491 17.29 -28.48 -9.05
C ASN A 491 17.25 -29.58 -7.98
N MET A 492 16.12 -30.26 -7.80
CA MET A 492 16.03 -31.36 -6.83
C MET A 492 16.89 -32.56 -7.24
N ALA A 493 16.98 -32.85 -8.54
CA ALA A 493 17.88 -33.86 -9.08
C ALA A 493 19.34 -33.52 -8.79
N GLU A 494 19.77 -32.28 -9.04
CA GLU A 494 21.14 -31.82 -8.73
C GLU A 494 21.43 -31.79 -7.22
N LEU A 495 20.46 -31.38 -6.41
CA LEU A 495 20.59 -31.39 -4.95
C LEU A 495 20.93 -32.79 -4.43
N SER A 496 20.34 -33.84 -5.02
CA SER A 496 20.60 -35.24 -4.63
C SER A 496 22.02 -35.73 -4.96
N LYS A 497 22.74 -35.03 -5.83
CA LYS A 497 24.11 -35.34 -6.26
C LYS A 497 25.17 -34.65 -5.41
N LEU A 498 24.78 -33.68 -4.58
CA LEU A 498 25.68 -33.00 -3.66
C LEU A 498 26.07 -33.92 -2.50
N SER A 499 27.22 -33.64 -1.88
CA SER A 499 27.76 -34.38 -0.73
C SER A 499 26.99 -34.08 0.57
N LEU A 500 25.70 -34.38 0.60
CA LEU A 500 24.82 -34.22 1.75
C LEU A 500 24.68 -35.53 2.54
N PRO A 501 24.42 -35.47 3.86
CA PRO A 501 24.15 -36.67 4.66
C PRO A 501 23.00 -37.50 4.08
N ALA A 502 23.10 -38.83 4.18
CA ALA A 502 22.06 -39.73 3.70
C ALA A 502 20.69 -39.39 4.32
N GLY A 503 19.64 -39.38 3.50
CA GLY A 503 18.28 -38.99 3.92
C GLY A 503 18.01 -37.48 3.91
N THR A 504 19.00 -36.63 3.62
CA THR A 504 18.79 -35.17 3.51
C THR A 504 17.93 -34.80 2.31
N VAL A 505 18.08 -35.48 1.18
CA VAL A 505 17.30 -35.22 -0.03
C VAL A 505 16.41 -36.43 -0.29
N PRO A 506 15.09 -36.26 -0.45
CA PRO A 506 14.21 -37.38 -0.77
C PRO A 506 14.53 -37.94 -2.15
N THR A 507 14.40 -39.26 -2.30
CA THR A 507 14.33 -39.88 -3.62
C THR A 507 13.01 -39.52 -4.30
N GLY A 508 12.99 -39.51 -5.64
CA GLY A 508 11.83 -39.05 -6.37
C GLY A 508 11.88 -39.33 -7.86
N TYR A 509 10.85 -38.89 -8.55
CA TYR A 509 10.71 -38.93 -10.00
C TYR A 509 10.34 -37.54 -10.55
N ALA A 510 10.63 -37.35 -11.84
CA ALA A 510 10.20 -36.20 -12.61
C ALA A 510 9.32 -36.66 -13.77
N VAL A 511 8.13 -36.06 -13.89
CA VAL A 511 7.21 -36.25 -15.02
C VAL A 511 7.47 -35.14 -16.05
N PRO A 512 7.77 -35.46 -17.32
CA PRO A 512 8.15 -34.46 -18.31
C PRO A 512 6.95 -33.69 -18.89
N PHE A 513 7.22 -32.55 -19.51
CA PHE A 513 6.23 -31.69 -20.18
C PHE A 513 5.39 -32.42 -21.23
N TYR A 514 5.93 -33.47 -21.84
CA TYR A 514 5.23 -34.33 -22.78
C TYR A 514 3.89 -34.85 -22.21
N PHE A 515 3.82 -35.20 -20.92
CA PHE A 515 2.60 -35.72 -20.33
C PHE A 515 1.49 -34.66 -20.26
N TYR A 516 1.86 -33.44 -19.87
CA TYR A 516 0.92 -32.31 -19.84
C TYR A 516 0.43 -31.96 -21.25
N ASP A 517 1.36 -31.84 -22.20
CA ASP A 517 1.04 -31.47 -23.58
C ASP A 517 0.10 -32.50 -24.25
N GLU A 518 0.41 -33.79 -24.11
CA GLU A 518 -0.45 -34.86 -24.64
C GLU A 518 -1.80 -34.95 -23.91
N PHE A 519 -1.83 -34.71 -22.59
CA PHE A 519 -3.08 -34.64 -21.85
C PHE A 519 -3.97 -33.50 -22.37
N MET A 520 -3.44 -32.29 -22.49
CA MET A 520 -4.22 -31.13 -22.95
C MET A 520 -4.72 -31.29 -24.40
N LYS A 521 -3.93 -31.92 -25.28
CA LYS A 521 -4.30 -32.15 -26.69
C LYS A 521 -5.33 -33.27 -26.86
N ASN A 522 -5.23 -34.34 -26.06
CA ASN A 522 -5.99 -35.56 -26.31
C ASN A 522 -7.14 -35.80 -25.32
N ALA A 523 -7.06 -35.27 -24.11
CA ALA A 523 -8.16 -35.36 -23.15
C ALA A 523 -9.33 -34.47 -23.60
N GLY A 524 -10.54 -35.03 -23.53
CA GLY A 524 -11.77 -34.31 -23.84
C GLY A 524 -12.57 -34.02 -22.58
N LEU A 525 -13.44 -33.01 -22.65
CA LEU A 525 -14.44 -32.74 -21.61
C LEU A 525 -15.25 -34.01 -21.32
N ALA A 526 -15.42 -34.34 -20.03
CA ALA A 526 -16.19 -35.51 -19.61
C ALA A 526 -17.68 -35.37 -19.95
N ASP A 527 -18.22 -34.18 -19.74
CA ASP A 527 -19.62 -33.80 -19.97
C ASP A 527 -19.71 -32.43 -20.68
N ASP A 528 -20.92 -32.05 -21.09
CA ASP A 528 -21.21 -30.69 -21.54
C ASP A 528 -20.86 -29.69 -20.42
N THR A 529 -19.88 -28.82 -20.68
CA THR A 529 -19.31 -27.93 -19.66
C THR A 529 -19.77 -26.50 -19.90
N VAL A 530 -20.47 -25.94 -18.92
CA VAL A 530 -20.92 -24.54 -18.90
C VAL A 530 -19.81 -23.66 -18.34
N PHE A 531 -19.52 -22.53 -18.99
CA PHE A 531 -18.65 -21.48 -18.48
C PHE A 531 -19.47 -20.30 -17.94
N GLY A 532 -18.99 -19.67 -16.88
CA GLY A 532 -19.71 -18.61 -16.17
C GLY A 532 -20.77 -19.17 -15.21
N LYS A 533 -20.49 -20.32 -14.56
CA LYS A 533 -21.49 -21.05 -13.77
C LYS A 533 -22.05 -20.22 -12.60
N LYS A 534 -21.21 -19.42 -11.95
CA LYS A 534 -21.42 -18.75 -10.66
C LYS A 534 -21.90 -17.30 -10.80
N LYS A 535 -21.11 -16.39 -11.40
CA LYS A 535 -21.39 -14.94 -11.35
C LYS A 535 -22.14 -14.43 -12.58
N TRP A 536 -22.28 -15.23 -13.65
CA TRP A 536 -22.81 -14.73 -14.92
C TRP A 536 -24.34 -14.87 -15.05
N PRO A 537 -25.01 -13.90 -15.69
CA PRO A 537 -26.39 -14.05 -16.17
C PRO A 537 -26.52 -15.27 -17.10
N ALA A 538 -27.69 -15.94 -17.08
CA ALA A 538 -27.90 -17.18 -17.81
C ALA A 538 -27.71 -17.02 -19.33
N GLU A 539 -28.09 -15.86 -19.86
CA GLU A 539 -27.97 -15.47 -21.27
C GLU A 539 -26.53 -15.32 -21.75
N ASP A 540 -25.59 -15.12 -20.83
CA ASP A 540 -24.18 -14.87 -21.14
C ASP A 540 -23.32 -16.14 -21.00
N LYS A 541 -23.86 -17.20 -20.41
CA LYS A 541 -23.16 -18.48 -20.26
C LYS A 541 -23.03 -19.15 -21.62
N PHE A 542 -21.88 -19.75 -21.88
CA PHE A 542 -21.69 -20.61 -23.04
C PHE A 542 -21.38 -22.03 -22.60
N THR A 543 -21.73 -23.00 -23.44
CA THR A 543 -21.53 -24.43 -23.16
C THR A 543 -20.67 -25.03 -24.23
N LEU A 544 -19.64 -25.76 -23.83
CA LEU A 544 -18.83 -26.56 -24.73
C LEU A 544 -19.26 -28.03 -24.63
N PRO A 545 -19.44 -28.73 -25.76
CA PRO A 545 -19.96 -30.09 -25.75
C PRO A 545 -18.95 -31.09 -25.17
N ALA A 546 -19.47 -32.17 -24.59
CA ALA A 546 -18.66 -33.31 -24.17
C ALA A 546 -17.73 -33.79 -25.30
N GLY A 547 -16.51 -34.19 -24.93
CA GLY A 547 -15.47 -34.61 -25.87
C GLY A 547 -14.66 -33.49 -26.53
N THR A 548 -15.02 -32.20 -26.35
CA THR A 548 -14.18 -31.07 -26.78
C THR A 548 -12.80 -31.18 -26.13
N LYS A 549 -11.72 -31.07 -26.93
CA LYS A 549 -10.35 -31.17 -26.42
C LYS A 549 -10.00 -29.99 -25.53
N LEU A 550 -9.27 -30.22 -24.44
CA LEU A 550 -8.91 -29.16 -23.49
C LEU A 550 -8.13 -28.02 -24.17
N SER A 551 -7.28 -28.31 -25.16
CA SER A 551 -6.62 -27.27 -25.97
C SER A 551 -7.62 -26.36 -26.70
N ALA A 552 -8.66 -26.93 -27.32
CA ALA A 552 -9.71 -26.16 -27.99
C ALA A 552 -10.61 -25.38 -27.00
N VAL A 553 -10.79 -25.91 -25.78
CA VAL A 553 -11.47 -25.19 -24.69
C VAL A 553 -10.68 -23.93 -24.34
N VAL A 554 -9.36 -24.04 -24.17
CA VAL A 554 -8.47 -22.91 -23.89
C VAL A 554 -8.53 -21.87 -25.01
N GLU A 555 -8.38 -22.28 -26.27
CA GLU A 555 -8.48 -21.37 -27.42
C GLU A 555 -9.81 -20.60 -27.45
N THR A 556 -10.92 -21.31 -27.22
CA THR A 556 -12.26 -20.71 -27.17
C THR A 556 -12.41 -19.72 -26.01
N MET A 557 -11.88 -20.07 -24.84
CA MET A 557 -11.92 -19.24 -23.64
C MET A 557 -11.12 -17.93 -23.85
N LEU A 558 -9.88 -18.03 -24.35
CA LEU A 558 -9.00 -16.87 -24.57
C LEU A 558 -9.52 -15.93 -25.67
N ALA A 559 -10.21 -16.46 -26.67
CA ALA A 559 -10.84 -15.68 -27.74
C ALA A 559 -12.18 -15.03 -27.32
N HIS A 560 -12.73 -15.38 -26.16
CA HIS A 560 -14.04 -14.91 -25.74
C HIS A 560 -13.99 -13.40 -25.38
N PRO A 561 -14.82 -12.52 -25.97
CA PRO A 561 -14.71 -11.08 -25.77
C PRO A 561 -14.82 -10.62 -24.32
N ARG A 562 -15.66 -11.30 -23.51
CA ARG A 562 -15.76 -10.99 -22.08
C ARG A 562 -14.52 -11.37 -21.30
N PHE A 563 -13.87 -12.49 -21.66
CA PHE A 563 -12.62 -12.89 -21.04
C PHE A 563 -11.57 -11.79 -21.21
N GLN A 564 -11.54 -11.11 -22.36
CA GLN A 564 -10.59 -10.02 -22.58
C GLN A 564 -10.94 -8.70 -21.87
N ALA A 565 -12.19 -8.53 -21.43
CA ALA A 565 -12.71 -7.25 -20.96
C ALA A 565 -12.77 -7.10 -19.43
N ASP A 566 -12.85 -8.20 -18.67
CA ASP A 566 -13.15 -8.15 -17.23
C ASP A 566 -12.41 -9.23 -16.44
N TYR A 567 -11.64 -8.81 -15.43
CA TYR A 567 -10.85 -9.68 -14.55
C TYR A 567 -11.70 -10.65 -13.70
N SER A 568 -12.89 -10.25 -13.26
CA SER A 568 -13.78 -11.11 -12.47
C SER A 568 -14.34 -12.26 -13.32
N ILE A 569 -14.61 -11.96 -14.59
CA ILE A 569 -15.02 -12.91 -15.62
C ILE A 569 -13.86 -13.85 -15.97
N GLN A 570 -12.63 -13.32 -16.13
CA GLN A 570 -11.44 -14.15 -16.37
C GLN A 570 -11.23 -15.16 -15.24
N GLU A 571 -11.26 -14.71 -13.99
CA GLU A 571 -11.05 -15.57 -12.82
C GLU A 571 -12.05 -16.73 -12.78
N GLU A 572 -13.32 -16.47 -13.04
CA GLU A 572 -14.36 -17.50 -13.07
C GLU A 572 -14.19 -18.48 -14.24
N MET A 573 -13.89 -17.99 -15.46
CA MET A 573 -13.66 -18.89 -16.60
C MET A 573 -12.44 -19.78 -16.40
N LEU A 574 -11.38 -19.25 -15.76
CA LEU A 574 -10.21 -20.03 -15.38
C LEU A 574 -10.55 -21.06 -14.28
N ASP A 575 -11.45 -20.72 -13.35
CA ASP A 575 -11.98 -21.68 -12.38
C ASP A 575 -12.72 -22.84 -13.06
N ASP A 576 -13.63 -22.53 -13.99
CA ASP A 576 -14.36 -23.53 -14.78
C ASP A 576 -13.41 -24.39 -15.63
N LEU A 577 -12.36 -23.81 -16.23
CA LEU A 577 -11.31 -24.55 -16.96
C LEU A 577 -10.54 -25.50 -16.03
N ARG A 578 -10.19 -25.06 -14.83
CA ARG A 578 -9.49 -25.90 -13.85
C ARG A 578 -10.34 -27.10 -13.46
N ASP A 579 -11.63 -26.92 -13.24
CA ASP A 579 -12.56 -28.02 -12.97
C ASP A 579 -12.62 -28.98 -14.17
N ALA A 580 -12.74 -28.46 -15.39
CA ALA A 580 -12.71 -29.27 -16.60
C ALA A 580 -11.41 -30.10 -16.75
N ILE A 581 -10.25 -29.54 -16.40
CA ILE A 581 -8.97 -30.26 -16.40
C ILE A 581 -8.96 -31.41 -15.38
N LYS A 582 -9.52 -31.21 -14.19
CA LYS A 582 -9.60 -32.25 -13.14
C LYS A 582 -10.53 -33.39 -13.54
N ASP A 583 -11.63 -33.06 -14.21
CA ASP A 583 -12.68 -34.03 -14.57
C ASP A 583 -12.38 -34.80 -15.88
N ALA A 584 -11.58 -34.23 -16.79
CA ALA A 584 -11.29 -34.84 -18.09
C ALA A 584 -10.61 -36.21 -17.95
N GLN A 585 -10.95 -37.17 -18.83
CA GLN A 585 -10.36 -38.51 -18.77
C GLN A 585 -8.92 -38.51 -19.31
N SER A 586 -7.98 -39.09 -18.54
CA SER A 586 -6.59 -39.25 -18.99
C SER A 586 -6.45 -40.38 -20.01
N PRO A 587 -5.54 -40.24 -20.99
CA PRO A 587 -5.12 -41.35 -21.84
C PRO A 587 -4.62 -42.55 -21.02
N ALA A 588 -4.98 -43.76 -21.45
CA ALA A 588 -4.64 -45.00 -20.73
C ALA A 588 -3.13 -45.19 -20.50
N TRP A 589 -2.30 -44.73 -21.43
CA TRP A 589 -0.83 -44.83 -21.29
C TRP A 589 -0.28 -43.94 -20.17
N ILE A 590 -0.91 -42.78 -19.88
CA ILE A 590 -0.54 -41.93 -18.75
C ILE A 590 -0.83 -42.67 -17.44
N ILE A 591 -2.01 -43.30 -17.35
CA ILE A 591 -2.39 -44.11 -16.17
C ILE A 591 -1.36 -45.22 -15.93
N THR A 592 -1.00 -45.99 -16.97
CA THR A 592 -0.01 -47.07 -16.85
C THR A 592 1.39 -46.56 -16.44
N ALA A 593 1.80 -45.40 -16.94
CA ALA A 593 3.08 -44.79 -16.53
C ALA A 593 3.06 -44.37 -15.05
N LEU A 594 1.95 -43.80 -14.57
CA LEU A 594 1.77 -43.44 -13.16
C LEU A 594 1.74 -44.70 -12.26
N GLU A 595 1.02 -45.75 -12.64
CA GLU A 595 1.02 -47.03 -11.93
C GLU A 595 2.43 -47.61 -11.77
N THR A 596 3.23 -47.54 -12.85
CA THR A 596 4.62 -48.01 -12.85
C THR A 596 5.48 -47.19 -11.89
N MET A 597 5.33 -45.87 -11.87
CA MET A 597 6.04 -44.99 -10.93
C MET A 597 5.62 -45.28 -9.48
N HIS A 598 4.32 -45.43 -9.20
CA HIS A 598 3.81 -45.72 -7.84
C HIS A 598 4.32 -47.05 -7.30
N ALA A 599 4.42 -48.08 -8.15
CA ALA A 599 4.94 -49.38 -7.77
C ALA A 599 6.41 -49.37 -7.31
N ALA A 600 7.15 -48.28 -7.56
CA ALA A 600 8.50 -48.10 -7.06
C ALA A 600 8.57 -47.59 -5.61
N TYR A 601 7.44 -47.15 -5.05
CA TYR A 601 7.33 -46.73 -3.66
C TYR A 601 6.73 -47.83 -2.77
N PRO A 602 6.95 -47.79 -1.44
CA PRO A 602 6.29 -48.71 -0.52
C PRO A 602 4.76 -48.63 -0.62
N GLU A 603 4.08 -49.76 -0.46
CA GLU A 603 2.62 -49.82 -0.44
C GLU A 603 2.06 -48.90 0.67
N GLY A 604 1.08 -48.06 0.33
CA GLY A 604 0.48 -47.08 1.24
C GLY A 604 1.28 -45.79 1.45
N GLN A 605 2.43 -45.61 0.79
CA GLN A 605 3.19 -44.36 0.87
C GLN A 605 2.47 -43.22 0.13
N SER A 606 1.99 -42.21 0.86
CA SER A 606 1.51 -40.96 0.24
C SER A 606 2.65 -40.22 -0.46
N LEU A 607 2.38 -39.69 -1.65
CA LEU A 607 3.33 -38.94 -2.47
C LEU A 607 2.95 -37.45 -2.55
N ARG A 608 3.96 -36.59 -2.70
CA ARG A 608 3.81 -35.16 -2.94
C ARG A 608 4.15 -34.86 -4.41
N TYR A 609 3.19 -34.27 -5.12
CA TYR A 609 3.30 -33.77 -6.49
C TYR A 609 3.53 -32.26 -6.44
N ARG A 610 4.69 -31.80 -6.94
CA ARG A 610 5.06 -30.39 -7.00
C ARG A 610 5.14 -29.92 -8.45
N SER A 611 4.54 -28.77 -8.73
CA SER A 611 4.62 -28.09 -10.02
C SER A 611 6.07 -27.76 -10.39
N SER A 612 6.45 -27.99 -11.64
CA SER A 612 7.77 -27.69 -12.19
C SER A 612 7.60 -27.20 -13.64
N THR A 613 7.31 -25.90 -13.82
CA THR A 613 7.01 -25.34 -15.15
C THR A 613 8.26 -24.95 -15.92
N ASN A 614 8.12 -24.74 -17.24
CA ASN A 614 9.18 -24.23 -18.12
C ASN A 614 9.30 -22.70 -18.12
N ASN A 615 8.48 -21.99 -17.36
CA ASN A 615 8.52 -20.54 -17.30
C ASN A 615 9.13 -19.99 -15.99
N GLU A 616 9.35 -20.83 -14.97
CA GLU A 616 9.81 -20.40 -13.64
C GLU A 616 11.15 -19.64 -13.64
N ASP A 617 11.96 -19.79 -14.69
CA ASP A 617 13.29 -19.18 -14.85
C ASP A 617 13.41 -18.29 -16.11
N LEU A 618 12.31 -17.91 -16.73
CA LEU A 618 12.37 -16.93 -17.81
C LEU A 618 12.97 -15.60 -17.30
N PRO A 619 13.80 -14.90 -18.08
CA PRO A 619 14.32 -13.60 -17.68
C PRO A 619 13.17 -12.69 -17.25
N SER A 620 13.27 -12.09 -16.06
CA SER A 620 12.23 -11.23 -15.46
C SER A 620 10.89 -11.90 -15.09
N PHE A 621 10.78 -13.23 -15.09
CA PHE A 621 9.59 -13.96 -14.62
C PHE A 621 9.96 -14.97 -13.55
N ASN A 622 9.21 -15.04 -12.46
CA ASN A 622 9.39 -16.03 -11.40
C ASN A 622 8.04 -16.65 -11.02
N GLY A 623 8.00 -17.97 -10.89
CA GLY A 623 6.77 -18.71 -10.57
C GLY A 623 6.51 -18.99 -9.08
N ALA A 624 7.21 -18.34 -8.15
CA ALA A 624 7.00 -18.53 -6.72
C ALA A 624 5.53 -18.24 -6.33
N GLY A 625 4.89 -19.18 -5.62
CA GLY A 625 3.50 -19.06 -5.18
C GLY A 625 2.43 -19.19 -6.28
N LEU A 626 2.78 -19.15 -7.57
CA LEU A 626 1.80 -19.18 -8.67
C LEU A 626 1.03 -20.50 -8.76
N TYR A 627 1.76 -21.61 -8.67
CA TYR A 627 1.24 -22.95 -8.91
C TYR A 627 0.97 -23.70 -7.61
N SER A 628 0.17 -24.76 -7.70
CA SER A 628 -0.21 -25.57 -6.55
C SER A 628 0.56 -26.88 -6.52
N SER A 629 0.95 -27.31 -5.33
CA SER A 629 1.40 -28.68 -5.06
C SER A 629 0.26 -29.49 -4.44
N LYS A 630 0.30 -30.82 -4.59
CA LYS A 630 -0.73 -31.73 -4.08
C LYS A 630 -0.11 -32.91 -3.36
N THR A 631 -0.64 -33.21 -2.17
CA THR A 631 -0.38 -34.47 -1.49
C THR A 631 -1.43 -35.47 -1.96
N GLN A 632 -0.98 -36.61 -2.42
CA GLN A 632 -1.80 -37.71 -2.89
C GLN A 632 -2.48 -38.40 -1.71
N ASP A 633 -3.78 -38.66 -1.85
CA ASP A 633 -4.48 -39.58 -0.97
C ASP A 633 -3.92 -41.00 -1.19
N PRO A 634 -3.48 -41.72 -0.13
CA PRO A 634 -3.01 -43.10 -0.23
C PRO A 634 -3.98 -44.04 -0.99
N ASP A 635 -5.28 -43.73 -1.00
CA ASP A 635 -6.31 -44.51 -1.68
C ASP A 635 -6.48 -44.15 -3.18
N GLU A 636 -5.70 -43.21 -3.74
CA GLU A 636 -5.67 -42.91 -5.18
C GLU A 636 -5.09 -44.09 -6.00
N THR A 637 -5.89 -45.12 -6.26
CA THR A 637 -5.56 -46.24 -7.15
C THR A 637 -5.99 -45.97 -8.60
N ALA A 638 -5.61 -46.83 -9.55
CA ALA A 638 -6.10 -46.73 -10.94
C ALA A 638 -7.63 -46.82 -11.05
N ALA A 639 -8.30 -47.56 -10.16
CA ALA A 639 -9.76 -47.63 -10.11
C ALA A 639 -10.39 -46.37 -9.50
N ASP A 640 -9.67 -45.72 -8.58
CA ASP A 640 -10.14 -44.56 -7.82
C ASP A 640 -9.71 -43.22 -8.44
N GLY A 641 -8.75 -43.23 -9.37
CA GLY A 641 -8.21 -42.07 -10.09
C GLY A 641 -6.78 -41.70 -9.67
N ILE A 642 -5.80 -42.51 -10.06
CA ILE A 642 -4.35 -42.32 -9.78
C ILE A 642 -3.77 -41.00 -10.33
N ASP A 643 -4.48 -40.37 -11.25
CA ASP A 643 -4.12 -39.14 -11.93
C ASP A 643 -4.75 -37.88 -11.31
N LYS A 644 -5.56 -38.00 -10.24
CA LYS A 644 -6.20 -36.86 -9.57
C LYS A 644 -5.17 -35.83 -9.09
N SER A 645 -4.14 -36.29 -8.39
CA SER A 645 -3.08 -35.44 -7.88
C SER A 645 -2.32 -34.70 -8.98
N ILE A 646 -1.93 -35.40 -10.06
CA ILE A 646 -1.18 -34.78 -11.16
C ILE A 646 -2.04 -33.79 -11.96
N LYS A 647 -3.31 -34.10 -12.21
CA LYS A 647 -4.27 -33.17 -12.86
C LYS A 647 -4.51 -31.92 -12.04
N ALA A 648 -4.58 -32.06 -10.71
CA ALA A 648 -4.74 -30.90 -9.84
C ALA A 648 -3.50 -29.99 -9.87
N VAL A 649 -2.30 -30.54 -10.07
CA VAL A 649 -1.08 -29.75 -10.35
C VAL A 649 -1.15 -29.10 -11.75
N TRP A 650 -1.55 -29.83 -12.79
CA TRP A 650 -1.70 -29.29 -14.15
C TRP A 650 -2.75 -28.18 -14.24
N ALA A 651 -3.88 -28.34 -13.57
CA ALA A 651 -4.92 -27.32 -13.46
C ALA A 651 -4.37 -26.03 -12.84
N SER A 652 -3.42 -26.12 -11.91
CA SER A 652 -2.85 -24.95 -11.25
C SER A 652 -2.06 -24.02 -12.17
N LEU A 653 -1.64 -24.49 -13.36
CA LEU A 653 -1.08 -23.63 -14.41
C LEU A 653 -2.07 -22.52 -14.80
N TRP A 654 -3.37 -22.80 -14.72
CA TRP A 654 -4.48 -21.91 -15.04
C TRP A 654 -5.09 -21.24 -13.81
N ASN A 655 -4.38 -21.22 -12.67
CA ASN A 655 -4.77 -20.33 -11.58
C ASN A 655 -4.82 -18.88 -12.09
N PHE A 656 -5.82 -18.10 -11.69
CA PHE A 656 -5.99 -16.71 -12.13
C PHE A 656 -4.69 -15.88 -11.97
N ARG A 657 -4.05 -15.98 -10.81
CA ARG A 657 -2.73 -15.38 -10.55
C ARG A 657 -1.62 -15.81 -11.53
N ALA A 658 -1.59 -17.09 -11.92
CA ALA A 658 -0.57 -17.63 -12.81
C ALA A 658 -0.84 -17.26 -14.27
N PHE A 659 -2.11 -17.10 -14.62
CA PHE A 659 -2.52 -16.55 -15.91
C PHE A 659 -2.12 -15.07 -16.03
N LEU A 660 -2.49 -14.24 -15.06
CA LEU A 660 -2.18 -12.81 -15.06
C LEU A 660 -0.68 -12.52 -15.11
N GLU A 661 0.13 -13.27 -14.36
CA GLU A 661 1.58 -13.11 -14.38
C GLU A 661 2.14 -13.36 -15.79
N ARG A 662 1.67 -14.43 -16.44
CA ARG A 662 2.08 -14.76 -17.82
C ARG A 662 1.62 -13.69 -18.81
N GLU A 663 0.39 -13.20 -18.68
CA GLU A 663 -0.15 -12.13 -19.53
C GLU A 663 0.62 -10.80 -19.37
N TYR A 664 1.00 -10.46 -18.13
CA TYR A 664 1.79 -9.27 -17.84
C TYR A 664 3.17 -9.34 -18.49
N HIS A 665 3.88 -10.45 -18.30
CA HIS A 665 5.21 -10.69 -18.83
C HIS A 665 5.24 -11.13 -20.30
N ARG A 666 4.06 -11.16 -20.96
CA ARG A 666 3.87 -11.60 -22.35
C ARG A 666 4.43 -13.00 -22.63
N VAL A 667 4.31 -13.88 -21.65
CA VAL A 667 4.70 -15.30 -21.77
C VAL A 667 3.61 -16.03 -22.55
N SER A 668 4.02 -16.72 -23.62
CA SER A 668 3.10 -17.51 -24.45
C SER A 668 2.39 -18.60 -23.63
N HIS A 669 1.06 -18.54 -23.58
CA HIS A 669 0.26 -19.59 -22.93
C HIS A 669 0.36 -20.92 -23.68
N ASP A 670 0.54 -20.90 -25.00
CA ASP A 670 0.53 -22.08 -25.87
C ASP A 670 1.79 -22.95 -25.70
N THR A 671 2.92 -22.33 -25.39
CA THR A 671 4.18 -23.05 -25.17
C THR A 671 4.51 -23.25 -23.69
N THR A 672 3.68 -22.72 -22.79
CA THR A 672 3.82 -23.02 -21.35
C THR A 672 3.43 -24.47 -21.08
N ALA A 673 4.24 -25.20 -20.32
CA ALA A 673 3.93 -26.55 -19.89
C ALA A 673 4.29 -26.79 -18.43
N MET A 674 3.67 -27.83 -17.86
CA MET A 674 3.83 -28.21 -16.46
C MET A 674 4.43 -29.61 -16.35
N GLY A 675 5.71 -29.68 -15.97
CA GLY A 675 6.35 -30.88 -15.47
C GLY A 675 5.97 -31.06 -14.01
N VAL A 676 6.20 -32.26 -13.47
CA VAL A 676 5.81 -32.55 -12.09
C VAL A 676 6.90 -33.33 -11.38
N LEU A 677 7.40 -32.74 -10.29
CA LEU A 677 8.30 -33.39 -9.34
C LEU A 677 7.47 -34.23 -8.37
N VAL A 678 7.79 -35.51 -8.24
CA VAL A 678 7.11 -36.46 -7.35
C VAL A 678 8.09 -37.03 -6.34
N HIS A 679 7.79 -36.91 -5.06
CA HIS A 679 8.60 -37.47 -3.97
C HIS A 679 7.72 -37.92 -2.81
N PRO A 680 8.21 -38.74 -1.85
CA PRO A 680 7.43 -39.11 -0.67
C PRO A 680 6.88 -37.89 0.08
N ASN A 681 5.61 -37.94 0.49
CA ASN A 681 5.06 -36.97 1.42
C ASN A 681 5.63 -37.21 2.81
N PHE A 682 5.87 -36.13 3.53
CA PHE A 682 6.25 -36.16 4.93
C PHE A 682 5.04 -35.67 5.74
N SER A 683 4.68 -36.40 6.79
CA SER A 683 3.70 -35.99 7.79
C SER A 683 4.36 -35.99 9.17
N ASP A 684 3.69 -35.36 10.13
CA ASP A 684 4.10 -35.38 11.55
C ASP A 684 5.51 -34.83 11.78
N GLU A 685 5.94 -33.87 10.93
CA GLU A 685 7.20 -33.18 11.14
C GLU A 685 7.26 -32.50 12.51
N ARG A 686 8.47 -32.45 13.06
CA ARG A 686 8.74 -31.73 14.30
C ARG A 686 8.90 -30.23 14.05
N VAL A 687 9.49 -29.89 12.90
CA VAL A 687 9.79 -28.51 12.50
C VAL A 687 9.66 -28.38 10.99
N ASN A 688 9.00 -27.32 10.53
CA ASN A 688 9.00 -26.87 9.15
C ASN A 688 9.86 -25.60 9.04
N GLY A 689 10.62 -25.42 7.94
CA GLY A 689 11.54 -24.30 7.85
C GLY A 689 11.89 -23.84 6.43
N VAL A 690 12.33 -22.59 6.33
CA VAL A 690 12.92 -21.98 5.13
C VAL A 690 14.23 -21.31 5.55
N ALA A 691 15.29 -21.50 4.77
CA ALA A 691 16.59 -20.92 5.06
C ALA A 691 17.20 -20.33 3.79
N VAL A 692 17.96 -19.24 3.92
CA VAL A 692 18.70 -18.62 2.81
C VAL A 692 20.16 -18.46 3.18
N SER A 693 21.06 -18.75 2.23
CA SER A 693 22.52 -18.64 2.39
C SER A 693 23.03 -17.19 2.34
N PHE A 694 22.26 -16.28 2.93
CA PHE A 694 22.51 -14.85 3.01
C PHE A 694 21.77 -14.30 4.24
N ASP A 695 22.23 -13.18 4.78
CA ASP A 695 21.56 -12.47 5.86
C ASP A 695 20.84 -11.22 5.29
N PRO A 696 19.51 -11.28 5.07
CA PRO A 696 18.73 -10.14 4.59
C PRO A 696 18.37 -9.15 5.71
N VAL A 697 18.75 -9.41 6.96
CA VAL A 697 18.38 -8.60 8.13
C VAL A 697 19.52 -7.68 8.53
N THR A 698 20.71 -8.23 8.79
CA THR A 698 21.88 -7.45 9.24
C THR A 698 22.97 -7.34 8.18
N PHE A 699 22.80 -7.98 7.02
CA PHE A 699 23.77 -8.00 5.92
C PHE A 699 25.15 -8.53 6.37
N SER A 700 25.18 -9.40 7.38
CA SER A 700 26.40 -10.06 7.82
C SER A 700 26.86 -11.06 6.75
N PRO A 701 28.10 -10.94 6.22
CA PRO A 701 28.56 -11.78 5.12
C PRO A 701 28.74 -13.26 5.51
N ASP A 702 28.83 -13.55 6.81
CA ASP A 702 29.19 -14.87 7.34
C ASP A 702 28.00 -15.61 7.99
N ALA A 703 26.79 -15.04 7.93
CA ALA A 703 25.59 -15.57 8.56
C ALA A 703 24.52 -15.99 7.56
N TYR A 704 23.81 -17.07 7.87
CA TYR A 704 22.66 -17.55 7.09
C TYR A 704 21.36 -17.37 7.87
N TYR A 705 20.34 -16.86 7.19
CA TYR A 705 19.05 -16.57 7.80
C TYR A 705 18.10 -17.76 7.71
N VAL A 706 17.43 -18.07 8.82
CA VAL A 706 16.55 -19.23 8.95
C VAL A 706 15.24 -18.80 9.60
N ASN A 707 14.12 -19.23 9.00
CA ASN A 707 12.81 -19.19 9.62
C ASN A 707 12.27 -20.61 9.85
N SER A 708 11.73 -20.86 11.05
CA SER A 708 11.24 -22.18 11.48
C SER A 708 9.91 -22.08 12.24
N GLN A 709 9.06 -23.10 12.08
CA GLN A 709 7.79 -23.26 12.80
C GLN A 709 7.60 -24.66 13.36
N LEU A 710 6.82 -24.76 14.43
CA LEU A 710 6.51 -26.02 15.10
C LEU A 710 5.56 -26.84 14.24
N GLY A 711 5.85 -28.12 14.04
CA GLY A 711 4.96 -29.00 13.30
C GLY A 711 4.85 -28.62 11.82
N GLU A 712 3.63 -28.75 11.29
CA GLU A 712 3.28 -28.42 9.90
C GLU A 712 2.85 -26.94 9.72
N GLU A 713 2.93 -26.13 10.78
CA GLU A 713 2.57 -24.71 10.72
C GLU A 713 3.40 -23.99 9.64
N LEU A 714 2.74 -23.10 8.92
CA LEU A 714 3.34 -22.44 7.77
C LEU A 714 4.37 -21.40 8.23
N VAL A 715 5.58 -21.48 7.67
CA VAL A 715 6.68 -20.57 7.99
C VAL A 715 6.54 -19.24 7.25
N THR A 716 6.14 -19.29 5.99
CA THR A 716 6.12 -18.13 5.07
C THR A 716 4.78 -17.41 5.03
N ASN A 717 3.75 -18.03 5.59
CA ASN A 717 2.41 -17.48 5.77
C ASN A 717 1.74 -18.14 7.00
N PRO A 718 2.21 -17.81 8.21
CA PRO A 718 1.67 -18.37 9.43
C PRO A 718 0.20 -17.95 9.64
N GLU A 719 -0.52 -18.65 10.51
CA GLU A 719 -1.81 -18.16 10.99
C GLU A 719 -1.66 -16.75 11.60
N ALA A 720 -2.73 -15.96 11.64
CA ALA A 720 -2.67 -14.52 11.97
C ALA A 720 -1.94 -14.18 13.28
N LEU A 721 -1.96 -15.10 14.25
CA LEU A 721 -1.29 -14.97 15.54
C LEU A 721 -0.08 -15.89 15.69
N SER A 722 0.28 -16.68 14.69
CA SER A 722 1.48 -17.51 14.69
C SER A 722 2.66 -16.70 14.12
N HIS A 723 3.82 -16.79 14.75
CA HIS A 723 5.04 -16.10 14.31
C HIS A 723 6.21 -17.08 14.25
N PRO A 724 6.98 -17.13 13.14
CA PRO A 724 8.11 -18.03 13.01
C PRO A 724 9.29 -17.64 13.90
N GLU A 725 10.04 -18.64 14.33
CA GLU A 725 11.39 -18.48 14.86
C GLU A 725 12.29 -17.88 13.77
N GLN A 726 13.13 -16.91 14.13
CA GLN A 726 14.04 -16.20 13.22
C GLN A 726 15.46 -16.29 13.78
N LEU A 727 16.34 -16.99 13.06
CA LEU A 727 17.73 -17.23 13.48
C LEU A 727 18.70 -16.72 12.43
N LEU A 728 19.85 -16.23 12.89
CA LEU A 728 21.06 -16.09 12.09
C LEU A 728 22.05 -17.16 12.53
N LEU A 729 22.38 -18.10 11.64
CA LEU A 729 23.38 -19.12 11.89
C LEU A 729 24.74 -18.59 11.45
N ASP A 730 25.66 -18.44 12.40
CA ASP A 730 27.05 -18.06 12.10
C ASP A 730 27.82 -19.19 11.40
N THR A 731 29.12 -19.00 11.17
CA THR A 731 29.98 -19.98 10.49
C THR A 731 30.08 -21.32 11.23
N ASP A 732 29.96 -21.31 12.56
CA ASP A 732 30.01 -22.52 13.38
C ASP A 732 28.62 -23.18 13.52
N GLY A 733 27.58 -22.58 12.92
CA GLY A 733 26.20 -23.03 13.05
C GLY A 733 25.54 -22.65 14.38
N LYS A 734 26.16 -21.75 15.15
CA LYS A 734 25.57 -21.22 16.37
C LYS A 734 24.53 -20.17 16.00
N ALA A 735 23.37 -20.27 16.63
CA ALA A 735 22.27 -19.36 16.39
C ALA A 735 22.41 -18.05 17.17
N ASN A 736 22.33 -16.93 16.46
CA ASN A 736 21.91 -15.65 17.01
C ASN A 736 20.38 -15.55 16.83
N VAL A 737 19.66 -15.55 17.95
CA VAL A 737 18.19 -15.59 17.98
C VAL A 737 17.65 -14.18 17.79
N LEU A 738 17.03 -13.92 16.64
CA LEU A 738 16.34 -12.65 16.36
C LEU A 738 14.92 -12.67 16.91
N ALA A 739 14.26 -13.83 16.85
CA ALA A 739 12.96 -14.08 17.47
C ALA A 739 12.74 -15.58 17.69
N ARG A 740 12.02 -15.94 18.75
CA ARG A 740 11.53 -17.30 18.94
C ARG A 740 10.13 -17.44 18.36
N SER A 741 9.79 -18.67 17.99
CA SER A 741 8.42 -19.02 17.66
C SER A 741 7.55 -18.88 18.91
N ASN A 742 6.37 -18.28 18.76
CA ASN A 742 5.39 -18.24 19.86
C ASN A 742 4.72 -19.60 20.12
N LEU A 743 4.88 -20.56 19.20
CA LEU A 743 4.48 -21.96 19.41
C LEU A 743 5.56 -22.79 20.11
N ALA A 744 6.81 -22.30 20.17
CA ALA A 744 7.85 -22.93 20.94
C ALA A 744 7.60 -22.75 22.45
N LYS A 745 8.12 -23.69 23.25
CA LYS A 745 8.13 -23.49 24.70
C LYS A 745 9.00 -22.28 25.06
N PRO A 746 8.57 -21.40 25.99
CA PRO A 746 9.36 -20.29 26.49
C PRO A 746 10.85 -20.61 26.68
N GLY A 747 11.71 -19.81 26.04
CA GLY A 747 13.16 -19.93 26.09
C GLY A 747 13.79 -21.03 25.22
N GLN A 748 12.99 -21.92 24.61
CA GLN A 748 13.49 -23.01 23.77
C GLN A 748 13.49 -22.65 22.29
N LEU A 749 14.41 -23.25 21.54
CA LEU A 749 14.42 -23.24 20.08
C LEU A 749 13.76 -24.51 19.52
N LEU A 750 13.28 -24.44 18.29
CA LEU A 750 12.60 -25.57 17.63
C LEU A 750 13.59 -26.67 17.20
N MET A 751 14.83 -26.30 16.87
CA MET A 751 15.90 -27.21 16.47
C MET A 751 16.95 -27.38 17.57
N SER A 752 17.55 -28.57 17.63
CA SER A 752 18.74 -28.80 18.47
C SER A 752 20.01 -28.16 17.88
N ASP A 753 21.00 -27.89 18.72
CA ASP A 753 22.31 -27.37 18.28
C ASP A 753 22.93 -28.20 17.15
N ALA A 754 22.88 -29.54 17.26
CA ALA A 754 23.39 -30.44 16.23
C ALA A 754 22.66 -30.28 14.88
N GLN A 755 21.34 -30.07 14.91
CA GLN A 755 20.54 -29.84 13.71
C GLN A 755 20.83 -28.47 13.09
N MET A 756 21.05 -27.42 13.89
CA MET A 756 21.42 -26.10 13.39
C MET A 756 22.82 -26.10 12.74
N VAL A 757 23.79 -26.78 13.34
CA VAL A 757 25.13 -27.00 12.76
C VAL A 757 25.03 -27.77 11.44
N GLN A 758 24.21 -28.84 11.42
CA GLN A 758 23.98 -29.61 10.20
C GLN A 758 23.30 -28.76 9.11
N LEU A 759 22.27 -27.97 9.45
CA LEU A 759 21.59 -27.08 8.52
C LEU A 759 22.55 -26.07 7.91
N ARG A 760 23.40 -25.42 8.72
CA ARG A 760 24.40 -24.46 8.26
C ARG A 760 25.39 -25.08 7.28
N SER A 761 25.90 -26.29 7.59
CA SER A 761 26.83 -27.03 6.74
C SER A 761 26.18 -27.48 5.42
N ASN A 762 24.95 -28.01 5.50
CA ASN A 762 24.18 -28.39 4.32
C ASN A 762 23.94 -27.17 3.42
N LEU A 763 23.51 -26.04 3.99
CA LEU A 763 23.22 -24.83 3.24
C LEU A 763 24.47 -24.24 2.57
N GLN A 764 25.65 -24.38 3.19
CA GLN A 764 26.93 -24.05 2.56
C GLN A 764 27.20 -24.94 1.34
N THR A 765 27.07 -26.26 1.52
CA THR A 765 27.26 -27.24 0.44
C THR A 765 26.32 -26.98 -0.73
N VAL A 766 25.05 -26.66 -0.44
CA VAL A 766 24.07 -26.29 -1.47
C VAL A 766 24.44 -24.97 -2.14
N HIS A 767 24.83 -23.94 -1.39
CA HIS A 767 25.27 -22.65 -1.93
C HIS A 767 26.43 -22.85 -2.93
N ASP A 768 27.50 -23.53 -2.53
CA ASP A 768 28.70 -23.71 -3.37
C ASP A 768 28.41 -24.56 -4.61
N GLY A 769 27.61 -25.62 -4.45
CA GLY A 769 27.18 -26.47 -5.55
C GLY A 769 26.35 -25.72 -6.57
N PHE A 770 25.34 -24.97 -6.12
CA PHE A 770 24.46 -24.22 -7.01
C PHE A 770 25.15 -22.99 -7.61
N LYS A 771 26.06 -22.33 -6.89
CA LYS A 771 26.87 -21.24 -7.45
C LYS A 771 27.65 -21.71 -8.69
N THR A 772 28.20 -22.92 -8.62
CA THR A 772 28.88 -23.56 -9.76
C THR A 772 27.88 -23.93 -10.85
N LEU A 773 26.74 -24.52 -10.47
CA LEU A 773 25.71 -24.99 -11.40
C LEU A 773 25.12 -23.86 -12.26
N TYR A 774 24.82 -22.72 -11.64
CA TYR A 774 24.28 -21.53 -12.29
C TYR A 774 25.35 -20.65 -12.95
N ASN A 775 26.62 -21.10 -12.98
CA ASN A 775 27.75 -20.39 -13.59
C ASN A 775 27.86 -18.91 -13.14
N VAL A 776 27.67 -18.68 -11.84
CA VAL A 776 27.69 -17.34 -11.22
C VAL A 776 29.10 -16.77 -11.34
N GLN A 777 29.24 -15.54 -11.86
CA GLN A 777 30.54 -14.92 -12.06
C GLN A 777 31.08 -14.30 -10.76
N ASP A 778 32.39 -14.08 -10.70
CA ASP A 778 33.02 -13.41 -9.56
C ASP A 778 32.53 -11.95 -9.46
N GLY A 779 31.96 -11.60 -8.31
CA GLY A 779 31.38 -10.27 -8.04
C GLY A 779 29.86 -10.22 -8.14
N ASP A 780 29.22 -11.22 -8.74
CA ASP A 780 27.76 -11.32 -8.78
C ASP A 780 27.21 -11.69 -7.40
N ARG A 781 26.09 -11.06 -7.02
CA ARG A 781 25.35 -11.46 -5.82
C ARG A 781 24.69 -12.80 -6.08
N PHE A 782 24.92 -13.76 -5.18
CA PHE A 782 24.27 -15.07 -5.24
C PHE A 782 23.98 -15.59 -3.84
N ALA A 783 22.80 -16.15 -3.67
CA ALA A 783 22.43 -16.95 -2.51
C ALA A 783 21.43 -18.01 -2.96
N ILE A 784 21.26 -19.03 -2.13
CA ILE A 784 20.32 -20.12 -2.31
C ILE A 784 19.32 -20.11 -1.17
N GLU A 785 18.04 -20.22 -1.51
CA GLU A 785 16.96 -20.48 -0.59
C GLU A 785 16.65 -21.99 -0.61
N ILE A 786 16.49 -22.58 0.57
CA ILE A 786 16.01 -23.96 0.72
C ILE A 786 14.75 -24.00 1.57
N GLU A 787 13.84 -24.89 1.21
CA GLU A 787 12.78 -25.33 2.11
C GLU A 787 13.23 -26.63 2.77
N PHE A 788 13.09 -26.74 4.10
CA PHE A 788 13.49 -27.92 4.85
C PHE A 788 12.44 -28.32 5.91
N LYS A 789 12.62 -29.50 6.48
CA LYS A 789 11.89 -29.95 7.66
C LYS A 789 12.77 -30.82 8.55
N ILE A 790 12.39 -30.93 9.82
CA ILE A 790 12.84 -31.99 10.72
C ILE A 790 11.72 -33.04 10.78
N THR A 791 11.97 -34.23 10.26
CA THR A 791 10.97 -35.32 10.23
C THR A 791 10.60 -35.78 11.64
N ALA A 792 9.56 -36.61 11.76
CA ALA A 792 9.18 -37.27 13.02
C ALA A 792 10.38 -38.00 13.69
N GLU A 793 11.26 -38.60 12.88
CA GLU A 793 12.47 -39.32 13.32
C GLU A 793 13.63 -38.37 13.70
N GLY A 794 13.50 -37.07 13.47
CA GLY A 794 14.53 -36.07 13.75
C GLY A 794 15.53 -35.83 12.62
N THR A 795 15.30 -36.40 11.44
CA THR A 795 16.13 -36.21 10.24
C THR A 795 15.88 -34.83 9.63
N LEU A 796 16.94 -34.11 9.27
CA LEU A 796 16.85 -32.88 8.47
C LEU A 796 16.69 -33.26 7.00
N ALA A 797 15.53 -32.93 6.41
CA ALA A 797 15.23 -33.17 5.00
C ALA A 797 15.01 -31.84 4.26
N ILE A 798 15.68 -31.66 3.12
CA ILE A 798 15.53 -30.54 2.19
C ILE A 798 14.55 -30.96 1.09
N LYS A 799 13.47 -30.19 0.93
CA LYS A 799 12.37 -30.48 -0.01
C LYS A 799 12.39 -29.58 -1.25
N GLN A 800 13.18 -28.52 -1.25
CA GLN A 800 13.37 -27.62 -2.39
C GLN A 800 14.66 -26.82 -2.22
N ALA A 801 15.30 -26.47 -3.34
CA ALA A 801 16.38 -25.48 -3.40
C ALA A 801 16.18 -24.59 -4.64
N ARG A 802 16.38 -23.28 -4.51
CA ARG A 802 16.30 -22.31 -5.61
C ARG A 802 17.17 -21.08 -5.36
N PRO A 803 17.65 -20.38 -6.41
CA PRO A 803 18.33 -19.10 -6.24
C PRO A 803 17.48 -18.08 -5.48
N TRP A 804 18.13 -17.32 -4.61
CA TRP A 804 17.53 -16.19 -3.89
C TRP A 804 17.35 -14.99 -4.82
N VAL A 805 16.21 -14.33 -4.71
CA VAL A 805 15.96 -13.07 -5.43
C VAL A 805 16.35 -11.90 -4.54
N PHE A 806 17.28 -11.08 -5.01
CA PHE A 806 17.70 -9.89 -4.29
C PHE A 806 16.78 -8.71 -4.61
N ALA A 807 16.46 -7.92 -3.58
CA ALA A 807 15.92 -6.59 -3.80
C ALA A 807 17.02 -5.70 -4.42
N ASP A 808 16.66 -5.00 -5.50
CA ASP A 808 17.48 -3.94 -6.06
C ASP A 808 17.39 -2.72 -5.14
N PRO A 809 18.52 -2.13 -4.71
CA PRO A 809 18.48 -0.91 -3.93
C PRO A 809 17.93 0.21 -4.83
N ILE A 810 16.74 0.72 -4.51
CA ILE A 810 16.27 1.96 -5.11
C ILE A 810 17.19 3.10 -4.70
N SER A 811 17.62 3.87 -5.69
CA SER A 811 17.96 5.27 -5.43
C SER A 811 16.69 5.96 -4.95
N PRO A 812 16.74 6.80 -3.91
CA PRO A 812 15.53 7.44 -3.38
C PRO A 812 14.76 8.14 -4.52
N PRO A 813 13.41 8.14 -4.48
CA PRO A 813 12.61 8.69 -5.55
C PRO A 813 13.02 10.11 -5.89
N THR A 814 13.42 10.35 -7.14
CA THR A 814 13.40 11.70 -7.70
C THR A 814 11.95 12.01 -8.06
N VAL A 815 11.17 12.52 -7.09
CA VAL A 815 9.96 13.25 -7.42
C VAL A 815 10.41 14.49 -8.18
N VAL A 816 10.14 14.52 -9.49
CA VAL A 816 10.52 15.63 -10.36
C VAL A 816 9.48 16.76 -10.19
N PRO A 817 9.83 17.90 -9.58
CA PRO A 817 8.88 18.97 -9.33
C PRO A 817 8.52 19.73 -10.61
N GLU A 818 7.28 20.22 -10.70
CA GLU A 818 6.85 21.19 -11.71
C GLU A 818 7.24 22.61 -11.25
N VAL A 819 7.92 23.37 -12.11
CA VAL A 819 8.38 24.73 -11.84
C VAL A 819 7.50 25.74 -12.54
N SER A 820 7.10 26.78 -11.80
CA SER A 820 6.30 27.91 -12.26
C SER A 820 6.94 29.24 -11.85
N VAL A 821 6.58 30.31 -12.56
CA VAL A 821 6.99 31.68 -12.24
C VAL A 821 5.78 32.61 -12.16
N ALA A 822 5.77 33.49 -11.18
CA ALA A 822 4.74 34.52 -11.00
C ALA A 822 5.38 35.92 -10.92
N ALA A 823 4.77 36.90 -11.59
CA ALA A 823 5.20 38.29 -11.58
C ALA A 823 4.73 39.03 -10.31
N GLY A 824 5.54 39.98 -9.85
CA GLY A 824 5.18 40.98 -8.85
C GLY A 824 4.29 42.09 -9.41
N SER A 825 4.06 43.13 -8.61
CA SER A 825 3.35 44.33 -9.06
C SER A 825 4.16 45.11 -10.10
N GLY A 826 3.48 45.83 -11.00
CA GLY A 826 4.11 46.80 -11.90
C GLY A 826 4.92 47.85 -11.17
N ILE A 827 5.90 48.40 -11.88
CA ILE A 827 6.91 49.33 -11.36
C ILE A 827 7.02 50.57 -12.27
N THR A 828 7.69 51.61 -11.77
CA THR A 828 8.23 52.71 -12.59
C THR A 828 9.69 52.40 -12.87
N GLU A 829 10.20 52.89 -14.00
CA GLU A 829 11.62 52.88 -14.31
C GLU A 829 12.49 53.34 -13.11
N GLY A 830 13.69 52.77 -12.96
CA GLY A 830 14.58 52.97 -11.82
C GLY A 830 14.35 52.06 -10.61
N THR A 831 13.37 51.16 -10.65
CA THR A 831 13.07 50.23 -9.54
C THR A 831 13.14 48.74 -9.96
N ASP A 832 13.39 47.84 -9.00
CA ASP A 832 13.57 46.42 -9.30
C ASP A 832 12.23 45.70 -9.54
N ALA A 833 12.08 45.06 -10.70
CA ALA A 833 11.00 44.12 -10.96
C ALA A 833 11.24 42.82 -10.19
N SER A 834 10.19 42.25 -9.57
CA SER A 834 10.28 41.02 -8.77
C SER A 834 9.46 39.87 -9.35
N PHE A 835 10.01 38.66 -9.28
CA PHE A 835 9.40 37.42 -9.76
C PHE A 835 9.56 36.33 -8.71
N THR A 836 8.57 35.47 -8.53
CA THR A 836 8.65 34.31 -7.63
C THR A 836 8.67 33.02 -8.43
N VAL A 837 9.77 32.30 -8.38
CA VAL A 837 9.93 30.97 -9.00
C VAL A 837 9.62 29.91 -7.95
N SER A 838 8.68 29.01 -8.24
CA SER A 838 8.19 27.99 -7.30
C SER A 838 8.27 26.59 -7.90
N ALA A 839 8.59 25.59 -7.08
CA ALA A 839 8.65 24.18 -7.44
C ALA A 839 7.62 23.39 -6.62
N SER A 840 6.82 22.55 -7.28
CA SER A 840 5.78 21.73 -6.63
C SER A 840 5.88 20.26 -7.06
N PRO A 841 6.05 19.31 -6.12
CA PRO A 841 6.27 19.54 -4.68
C PRO A 841 7.61 20.23 -4.39
N ALA A 842 7.79 20.75 -3.17
CA ALA A 842 9.05 21.40 -2.78
C ALA A 842 10.23 20.41 -2.89
N PRO A 843 11.38 20.82 -3.43
CA PRO A 843 12.48 19.89 -3.69
C PRO A 843 13.19 19.50 -2.38
N THR A 844 13.69 18.27 -2.30
CA THR A 844 14.39 17.74 -1.10
C THR A 844 15.84 18.26 -0.96
N ALA A 845 16.39 18.84 -2.03
CA ALA A 845 17.67 19.56 -2.07
C ALA A 845 17.54 20.82 -2.95
N PRO A 846 18.42 21.83 -2.81
CA PRO A 846 18.36 23.04 -3.64
C PRO A 846 18.41 22.73 -5.15
N LEU A 847 17.32 23.06 -5.86
CA LEU A 847 17.11 22.74 -7.27
C LEU A 847 17.59 23.87 -8.18
N PRO A 848 18.57 23.64 -9.09
CA PRO A 848 18.95 24.61 -10.11
C PRO A 848 17.89 24.67 -11.22
N VAL A 849 17.28 25.83 -11.41
CA VAL A 849 16.27 26.13 -12.44
C VAL A 849 16.86 27.12 -13.43
N SER A 850 16.78 26.81 -14.72
CA SER A 850 17.23 27.70 -15.80
C SER A 850 16.14 28.72 -16.10
N VAL A 851 16.50 29.99 -16.17
CA VAL A 851 15.58 31.08 -16.49
C VAL A 851 16.20 32.05 -17.48
N THR A 852 15.35 32.64 -18.31
CA THR A 852 15.71 33.69 -19.27
C THR A 852 14.94 34.97 -18.94
N VAL A 853 15.66 36.09 -18.88
CA VAL A 853 15.11 37.42 -18.61
C VAL A 853 15.13 38.26 -19.88
N THR A 854 13.99 38.86 -20.24
CA THR A 854 13.84 39.75 -21.40
C THR A 854 13.15 41.06 -21.00
N GLN A 855 13.27 42.08 -21.84
CA GLN A 855 12.51 43.34 -21.72
C GLN A 855 11.78 43.66 -23.03
N ASP A 856 10.70 44.41 -22.92
CA ASP A 856 9.95 45.06 -24.00
C ASP A 856 9.93 46.56 -23.66
N GLY A 857 10.72 47.37 -24.38
CA GLY A 857 11.18 48.71 -23.97
C GLY A 857 12.71 48.77 -23.77
N ASP A 858 13.28 49.93 -23.42
CA ASP A 858 14.73 50.12 -23.20
C ASP A 858 15.10 50.56 -21.78
N PHE A 859 14.53 49.91 -20.76
CA PHE A 859 14.72 50.24 -19.33
C PHE A 859 16.07 49.79 -18.74
N GLY A 860 17.12 49.69 -19.56
CA GLY A 860 18.46 49.28 -19.15
C GLY A 860 18.58 47.87 -18.55
N VAL A 861 17.63 46.95 -18.81
CA VAL A 861 17.70 45.57 -18.31
C VAL A 861 18.79 44.80 -19.04
N SER A 862 19.70 44.20 -18.27
CA SER A 862 20.64 43.22 -18.83
C SER A 862 19.91 41.94 -19.19
N VAL A 863 19.54 41.76 -20.46
CA VAL A 863 18.96 40.49 -20.96
C VAL A 863 19.98 39.37 -20.76
N PHE A 864 19.58 38.31 -20.04
CA PHE A 864 20.45 37.17 -19.77
C PHE A 864 19.68 35.86 -19.61
N SER A 865 20.37 34.75 -19.87
CA SER A 865 19.95 33.41 -19.45
C SER A 865 20.87 32.94 -18.32
N GLY A 866 20.29 32.43 -17.24
CA GLY A 866 21.03 32.03 -16.05
C GLY A 866 20.32 30.96 -15.23
N THR A 867 20.90 30.62 -14.08
CA THR A 867 20.35 29.58 -13.20
C THR A 867 19.99 30.16 -11.84
N VAL A 868 18.76 29.95 -11.41
CA VAL A 868 18.23 30.30 -10.09
C VAL A 868 18.11 29.04 -9.25
N ARG A 869 18.43 29.10 -7.95
CA ARG A 869 18.32 27.93 -7.05
C ARG A 869 17.05 28.02 -6.22
N VAL A 870 16.09 27.12 -6.47
CA VAL A 870 14.91 26.97 -5.62
C VAL A 870 15.30 26.19 -4.36
N PRO A 871 15.19 26.76 -3.16
CA PRO A 871 15.53 26.09 -1.90
C PRO A 871 14.49 25.03 -1.54
N THR A 872 14.79 24.24 -0.51
CA THR A 872 13.89 23.18 -0.01
C THR A 872 12.57 23.69 0.59
N SER A 873 12.43 25.02 0.76
CA SER A 873 11.16 25.65 1.09
C SER A 873 10.20 25.78 -0.11
N GLY A 874 10.64 25.44 -1.32
CA GLY A 874 9.78 25.33 -2.51
C GLY A 874 9.67 26.59 -3.38
N SER A 875 10.25 27.74 -2.99
CA SER A 875 10.21 28.96 -3.82
C SER A 875 11.36 29.92 -3.54
N VAL A 876 11.66 30.79 -4.50
CA VAL A 876 12.68 31.83 -4.44
C VAL A 876 12.26 33.07 -5.24
N THR A 877 12.60 34.25 -4.74
CA THR A 877 12.37 35.52 -5.43
C THR A 877 13.58 35.91 -6.27
N VAL A 878 13.33 36.22 -7.55
CA VAL A 878 14.28 36.78 -8.50
C VAL A 878 13.96 38.26 -8.68
N THR A 879 14.98 39.11 -8.63
CA THR A 879 14.85 40.56 -8.87
C THR A 879 15.62 40.94 -10.13
N VAL A 880 15.03 41.80 -10.93
CA VAL A 880 15.60 42.32 -12.19
C VAL A 880 15.57 43.84 -12.10
N GLY A 881 16.75 44.47 -12.08
CA GLY A 881 16.86 45.92 -11.99
C GLY A 881 16.56 46.61 -13.33
N THR A 882 15.94 47.77 -13.25
CA THR A 882 15.79 48.73 -14.36
C THR A 882 16.71 49.94 -14.11
N SER A 883 17.13 50.63 -15.16
CA SER A 883 17.86 51.92 -15.06
C SER A 883 16.87 53.07 -14.88
N ASP A 884 17.31 54.28 -14.58
CA ASP A 884 16.49 55.51 -14.49
C ASP A 884 17.23 56.53 -15.33
N ASP A 885 16.67 56.95 -16.47
CA ASP A 885 17.31 57.93 -17.34
C ASP A 885 16.43 59.17 -17.63
N ASP A 886 16.67 59.87 -18.74
CA ASP A 886 15.99 61.15 -19.06
C ASP A 886 15.39 61.08 -20.49
N VAL A 887 15.18 59.88 -21.03
CA VAL A 887 14.70 59.63 -22.38
C VAL A 887 13.22 59.24 -22.32
N ASP A 888 12.35 60.14 -22.80
CA ASP A 888 10.91 59.85 -22.97
C ASP A 888 10.69 58.65 -23.92
N GLU A 889 10.22 57.58 -23.31
CA GLU A 889 10.09 56.23 -23.85
C GLU A 889 8.67 55.71 -23.64
N SER A 890 8.28 54.67 -24.38
CA SER A 890 6.96 54.08 -24.16
C SER A 890 7.00 53.10 -22.97
N ASP A 891 6.00 53.16 -22.09
CA ASP A 891 5.69 52.10 -21.12
C ASP A 891 5.88 50.69 -21.73
N GLY A 892 6.45 49.79 -20.95
CA GLY A 892 6.84 48.47 -21.41
C GLY A 892 6.81 47.41 -20.30
N SER A 893 7.66 46.38 -20.41
CA SER A 893 7.69 45.30 -19.41
C SER A 893 9.01 44.57 -19.31
N VAL A 894 9.22 43.92 -18.17
CA VAL A 894 10.29 42.95 -17.94
C VAL A 894 9.66 41.57 -17.76
N SER A 895 10.22 40.54 -18.40
CA SER A 895 9.69 39.18 -18.36
C SER A 895 10.73 38.16 -17.89
N VAL A 896 10.28 37.15 -17.16
CA VAL A 896 11.07 35.97 -16.78
C VAL A 896 10.39 34.73 -17.31
N THR A 897 11.13 33.92 -18.06
CA THR A 897 10.69 32.62 -18.59
C THR A 897 11.51 31.51 -17.96
N VAL A 898 10.85 30.44 -17.53
CA VAL A 898 11.49 29.21 -17.04
C VAL A 898 11.82 28.33 -18.25
N ASP A 899 13.10 28.01 -18.42
CA ASP A 899 13.58 27.20 -19.53
C ASP A 899 13.51 25.70 -19.19
N ASN A 900 13.54 24.82 -20.20
CA ASN A 900 13.67 23.38 -19.95
C ASN A 900 15.04 23.06 -19.30
N GLY A 901 15.05 22.12 -18.35
CA GLY A 901 16.28 21.69 -17.69
C GLY A 901 16.15 20.34 -16.97
N ASP A 902 17.24 19.88 -16.38
CA ASP A 902 17.32 18.59 -15.71
C ASP A 902 16.75 18.68 -14.27
N GLY A 903 15.95 17.68 -13.89
CA GLY A 903 15.45 17.54 -12.52
C GLY A 903 14.18 18.33 -12.19
N TYR A 904 13.49 18.90 -13.19
CA TYR A 904 12.16 19.51 -13.06
C TYR A 904 11.39 19.49 -14.39
N THR A 905 10.09 19.75 -14.35
CA THR A 905 9.26 20.06 -15.53
C THR A 905 8.82 21.52 -15.49
N VAL A 906 8.52 22.13 -16.65
CA VAL A 906 8.05 23.53 -16.72
C VAL A 906 6.54 23.58 -16.81
N SER A 907 5.91 24.48 -16.06
CA SER A 907 4.46 24.62 -16.09
C SER A 907 3.93 25.10 -17.44
N GLY A 908 2.99 24.36 -18.01
CA GLY A 908 2.36 24.71 -19.29
C GLY A 908 1.48 25.96 -19.27
N THR A 909 1.12 26.46 -18.08
CA THR A 909 0.29 27.68 -17.93
C THR A 909 1.01 28.82 -17.22
N ALA A 910 2.09 28.53 -16.47
CA ALA A 910 2.82 29.49 -15.66
C ALA A 910 4.35 29.40 -15.88
N GLY A 911 4.79 29.03 -17.08
CA GLY A 911 6.20 28.94 -17.46
C GLY A 911 6.86 30.30 -17.76
N SER A 912 6.08 31.38 -17.86
CA SER A 912 6.57 32.75 -18.08
C SER A 912 5.68 33.78 -17.39
N ALA A 913 6.26 34.88 -16.92
CA ALA A 913 5.54 35.99 -16.31
C ALA A 913 6.20 37.34 -16.61
N SER A 914 5.41 38.42 -16.65
CA SER A 914 5.86 39.78 -16.99
C SER A 914 5.41 40.81 -15.94
N VAL A 915 6.29 41.74 -15.60
CA VAL A 915 6.05 42.92 -14.76
C VAL A 915 6.04 44.16 -15.66
N ALA A 916 4.99 44.97 -15.61
CA ALA A 916 4.91 46.23 -16.36
C ALA A 916 5.86 47.29 -15.79
N VAL A 917 6.50 48.08 -16.66
CA VAL A 917 7.39 49.21 -16.33
C VAL A 917 6.83 50.47 -16.99
N ALA A 918 6.56 51.51 -16.20
CA ALA A 918 6.11 52.80 -16.69
C ALA A 918 7.28 53.78 -16.84
N ASP A 919 7.29 54.55 -17.94
CA ASP A 919 8.20 55.68 -18.17
C ASP A 919 7.66 56.95 -17.51
N ASP A 920 8.54 57.82 -17.00
CA ASP A 920 8.17 59.07 -16.33
C ASP A 920 8.80 60.36 -16.88
N ASP A 921 9.33 60.33 -18.11
CA ASP A 921 9.94 61.48 -18.82
C ASP A 921 8.99 62.29 -19.75
N ASP A 922 9.40 63.51 -20.17
CA ASP A 922 8.57 64.51 -20.90
C ASP A 922 9.01 64.75 -22.39
N PRO A 923 8.08 64.79 -23.40
CA PRO A 923 8.40 65.03 -24.83
C PRO A 923 8.73 66.50 -25.25
N PRO A 924 9.52 66.76 -26.32
CA PRO A 924 9.93 68.13 -26.75
C PRO A 924 8.97 68.88 -27.72
N ALA A 925 8.90 70.24 -27.64
CA ALA A 925 7.82 71.10 -28.19
C ALA A 925 8.01 71.74 -29.62
N GLY A 926 6.98 71.77 -30.51
CA GLY A 926 7.10 72.44 -31.84
C GLY A 926 5.95 72.59 -32.90
N CYS A 927 4.63 72.67 -32.62
CA CYS A 927 3.58 72.68 -33.69
C CYS A 927 2.84 74.03 -33.92
N GLY A 928 3.12 74.79 -35.00
CA GLY A 928 2.57 76.16 -35.20
C GLY A 928 1.87 76.51 -36.54
N SER A 929 1.73 75.61 -37.52
CA SER A 929 1.28 75.95 -38.90
C SER A 929 -0.11 75.42 -39.33
N ALA A 930 -0.81 74.66 -38.48
CA ALA A 930 -2.03 73.94 -38.83
C ALA A 930 -3.15 74.81 -39.45
N ALA A 931 -3.37 76.01 -38.91
CA ALA A 931 -4.41 76.92 -39.40
C ALA A 931 -4.16 77.43 -40.84
N VAL A 932 -2.90 77.59 -41.25
CA VAL A 932 -2.53 78.03 -42.60
C VAL A 932 -2.77 76.93 -43.61
N LEU A 933 -2.34 75.70 -43.29
CA LEU A 933 -2.53 74.54 -44.14
C LEU A 933 -4.01 74.16 -44.28
N ALA A 934 -4.80 74.31 -43.22
CA ALA A 934 -6.24 74.14 -43.32
C ALA A 934 -6.85 75.04 -44.42
N ALA A 935 -6.58 76.35 -44.42
CA ALA A 935 -7.10 77.26 -45.43
C ALA A 935 -6.69 76.86 -46.86
N GLN A 936 -5.49 76.29 -47.00
CA GLN A 936 -4.90 75.87 -48.26
C GLN A 936 -5.51 74.56 -48.79
N ALA A 937 -5.77 73.58 -47.91
CA ALA A 937 -6.52 72.36 -48.25
C ALA A 937 -7.93 72.69 -48.75
N ARG A 938 -8.61 73.65 -48.12
CA ARG A 938 -9.94 74.11 -48.55
C ARG A 938 -9.91 74.72 -49.94
N ALA A 939 -8.91 75.54 -50.24
CA ALA A 939 -8.73 76.13 -51.57
C ALA A 939 -8.48 75.07 -52.65
N ASN A 940 -7.67 74.04 -52.35
CA ASN A 940 -7.40 72.93 -53.27
C ASN A 940 -8.66 72.10 -53.57
N HIS A 941 -9.50 71.85 -52.56
CA HIS A 941 -10.80 71.20 -52.76
C HIS A 941 -11.72 72.01 -53.69
N ASP A 942 -11.83 73.32 -53.46
CA ASP A 942 -12.76 74.19 -54.18
C ASP A 942 -12.31 74.46 -55.63
N ALA A 943 -11.01 74.35 -55.92
CA ALA A 943 -10.46 74.50 -57.26
C ALA A 943 -10.80 73.35 -58.23
N LEU A 944 -11.23 72.19 -57.72
CA LEU A 944 -11.53 71.01 -58.52
C LEU A 944 -13.03 70.93 -58.86
N PRO A 945 -13.42 70.82 -60.15
CA PRO A 945 -14.83 70.67 -60.52
C PRO A 945 -15.37 69.30 -60.08
N ASN A 946 -16.63 69.27 -59.62
CA ASN A 946 -17.28 68.06 -59.09
C ASN A 946 -17.69 67.08 -60.20
N THR A 947 -16.70 66.36 -60.74
CA THR A 947 -16.87 65.28 -61.72
C THR A 947 -16.49 63.93 -61.09
N ALA A 948 -16.86 62.81 -61.74
CA ALA A 948 -16.53 61.48 -61.24
C ALA A 948 -15.01 61.24 -61.12
N SER A 949 -14.20 61.79 -62.04
CA SER A 949 -12.74 61.56 -62.03
C SER A 949 -12.02 62.35 -60.92
N ASN A 950 -12.56 63.47 -60.45
CA ASN A 950 -11.94 64.31 -59.41
C ASN A 950 -12.47 64.04 -58.01
N ARG A 951 -13.41 63.08 -57.86
CA ARG A 951 -14.15 62.87 -56.60
C ARG A 951 -13.26 62.44 -55.44
N LYS A 952 -12.26 61.58 -55.71
CA LYS A 952 -11.33 61.07 -54.68
C LYS A 952 -10.44 62.20 -54.16
N GLU A 953 -9.74 62.91 -55.04
CA GLU A 953 -8.82 63.99 -54.65
C GLU A 953 -9.56 65.14 -53.96
N ARG A 954 -10.78 65.50 -54.42
CA ARG A 954 -11.63 66.44 -53.67
C ARG A 954 -11.90 65.94 -52.26
N ASN A 955 -12.31 64.68 -52.11
CA ASN A 955 -12.57 64.12 -50.79
C ASN A 955 -11.34 64.19 -49.89
N ASP A 956 -10.16 63.83 -50.39
CA ASP A 956 -8.91 63.84 -49.63
C ASP A 956 -8.57 65.28 -49.16
N TRP A 957 -8.70 66.30 -50.02
CA TRP A 957 -8.51 67.72 -49.64
C TRP A 957 -9.54 68.20 -48.61
N TRP A 958 -10.78 67.73 -48.70
CA TRP A 958 -11.83 68.05 -47.75
C TRP A 958 -11.56 67.45 -46.37
N ARG A 959 -11.11 66.19 -46.31
CA ARG A 959 -10.76 65.49 -45.07
C ARG A 959 -9.54 66.11 -44.38
N ALA A 960 -8.55 66.55 -45.15
CA ALA A 960 -7.38 67.27 -44.61
C ALA A 960 -7.73 68.65 -44.05
N TRP A 961 -8.64 69.38 -44.70
CA TRP A 961 -9.16 70.63 -44.15
C TRP A 961 -9.90 70.41 -42.82
N ILE A 962 -10.72 69.37 -42.73
CA ILE A 962 -11.43 69.02 -41.48
C ILE A 962 -10.41 68.76 -40.36
N ALA A 963 -9.41 67.91 -40.61
CA ALA A 963 -8.41 67.54 -39.62
C ALA A 963 -7.59 68.75 -39.11
N LEU A 964 -7.16 69.63 -40.00
CA LEU A 964 -6.29 70.76 -39.65
C LEU A 964 -7.05 72.00 -39.14
N SER A 965 -8.33 72.16 -39.48
CA SER A 965 -9.15 73.30 -39.00
C SER A 965 -9.86 73.02 -37.67
N GLY A 966 -9.97 71.75 -37.27
CA GLY A 966 -10.77 71.35 -36.11
C GLY A 966 -12.29 71.47 -36.32
N THR A 967 -12.76 71.69 -37.55
CA THR A 967 -14.19 71.88 -37.84
C THR A 967 -14.89 70.54 -38.05
N THR A 968 -15.94 70.23 -37.29
CA THR A 968 -16.69 68.97 -37.41
C THR A 968 -17.75 69.05 -38.51
N GLY A 969 -17.51 68.42 -39.66
CA GLY A 969 -18.49 68.27 -40.75
C GLY A 969 -19.33 67.01 -40.61
N THR A 970 -20.65 67.07 -40.86
CA THR A 970 -21.60 65.96 -40.61
C THR A 970 -21.58 64.79 -41.61
N TYR A 971 -20.64 64.70 -42.56
CA TYR A 971 -20.67 63.64 -43.59
C TYR A 971 -19.32 62.96 -43.93
N ASN A 972 -18.16 63.50 -43.51
CA ASN A 972 -16.84 62.93 -43.84
C ASN A 972 -15.90 62.95 -42.62
N THR A 973 -15.06 61.92 -42.47
CA THR A 973 -14.08 61.78 -41.38
C THR A 973 -12.80 62.60 -41.62
N PRO A 974 -12.14 63.12 -40.57
CA PRO A 974 -10.82 63.75 -40.70
C PRO A 974 -9.79 62.84 -41.38
N LEU A 975 -8.79 63.42 -42.03
CA LEU A 975 -7.61 62.70 -42.56
C LEU A 975 -6.60 62.48 -41.44
N THR A 976 -6.10 61.25 -41.25
CA THR A 976 -5.08 60.95 -40.23
C THR A 976 -3.65 61.13 -40.75
N ALA A 977 -2.68 61.22 -39.84
CA ALA A 977 -1.24 61.26 -40.15
C ALA A 977 -0.78 60.06 -41.00
N ALA A 978 -1.26 58.85 -40.67
CA ALA A 978 -0.94 57.64 -41.42
C ALA A 978 -1.51 57.66 -42.85
N GLU A 979 -2.74 58.14 -43.02
CA GLU A 979 -3.35 58.30 -44.36
C GLU A 979 -2.64 59.39 -45.17
N ALA A 980 -2.20 60.48 -44.53
CA ALA A 980 -1.44 61.54 -45.17
C ALA A 980 -0.05 61.05 -45.66
N ARG A 981 0.61 60.14 -44.93
CA ARG A 981 1.84 59.45 -45.40
C ARG A 981 1.59 58.67 -46.70
N VAL A 982 0.46 57.97 -46.78
CA VAL A 982 0.09 57.22 -47.99
C VAL A 982 -0.23 58.15 -49.16
N LEU A 983 -0.84 59.32 -48.91
CA LEU A 983 -1.09 60.31 -49.95
C LEU A 983 0.20 60.99 -50.44
N GLU A 984 1.16 61.24 -49.55
CA GLU A 984 2.46 61.82 -49.90
C GLU A 984 3.26 60.94 -50.84
N THR A 985 3.27 59.61 -50.63
CA THR A 985 4.00 58.69 -51.50
C THR A 985 3.49 58.72 -52.95
N GLY A 986 2.22 59.10 -53.15
CA GLY A 986 1.63 59.30 -54.48
C GLY A 986 1.74 60.73 -55.01
N ASP A 987 1.84 61.75 -54.15
CA ASP A 987 1.91 63.17 -54.52
C ASP A 987 2.56 64.00 -53.40
N SER A 988 3.76 64.52 -53.64
CA SER A 988 4.55 65.24 -52.64
C SER A 988 3.92 66.55 -52.14
N ARG A 989 2.85 67.04 -52.77
CA ARG A 989 2.07 68.18 -52.27
C ARG A 989 1.44 67.93 -50.89
N TRP A 990 1.34 66.66 -50.47
CA TRP A 990 0.79 66.25 -49.18
C TRP A 990 1.79 66.28 -48.02
N GLU A 991 3.09 66.36 -48.29
CA GLU A 991 4.17 66.37 -47.28
C GLU A 991 3.95 67.40 -46.15
N PRO A 992 3.62 68.68 -46.40
CA PRO A 992 3.39 69.64 -45.33
C PRO A 992 2.12 69.34 -44.51
N TYR A 993 1.12 68.68 -45.11
CA TYR A 993 -0.11 68.28 -44.42
C TYR A 993 0.13 67.07 -43.52
N ARG A 994 0.88 66.08 -44.00
CA ARG A 994 1.35 64.94 -43.20
C ARG A 994 2.15 65.42 -41.99
N ALA A 995 3.16 66.26 -42.21
CA ALA A 995 4.00 66.78 -41.12
C ALA A 995 3.17 67.51 -40.04
N ALA A 996 2.19 68.31 -40.45
CA ALA A 996 1.32 69.01 -39.51
C ALA A 996 0.37 68.07 -38.76
N LEU A 997 -0.13 67.01 -39.42
CA LEU A 997 -0.99 66.01 -38.77
C LEU A 997 -0.23 65.14 -37.79
N GLU A 998 1.00 64.72 -38.11
CA GLU A 998 1.86 64.01 -37.14
C GLU A 998 2.22 64.87 -35.93
N CYS A 999 2.36 66.18 -36.13
CA CYS A 999 2.56 67.12 -35.03
C CYS A 999 1.32 67.21 -34.11
N LEU A 1000 0.11 67.05 -34.67
CA LEU A 1000 -1.15 67.15 -33.92
C LEU A 1000 -1.61 65.81 -33.32
N GLU A 1001 -1.30 64.70 -33.98
CA GLU A 1001 -1.76 63.34 -33.63
C GLU A 1001 -0.66 62.49 -32.95
N GLY A 1002 0.60 62.93 -32.97
CA GLY A 1002 1.77 62.12 -32.60
C GLY A 1002 2.24 61.22 -33.76
N THR A 1003 3.49 60.74 -33.71
CA THR A 1003 4.03 59.77 -34.68
C THR A 1003 3.54 58.36 -34.33
N PRO A 1004 2.79 57.67 -35.22
CA PRO A 1004 2.35 56.31 -34.94
C PRO A 1004 3.52 55.29 -34.97
N PRO A 1005 3.52 54.26 -34.10
CA PRO A 1005 4.61 53.28 -33.98
C PRO A 1005 4.75 52.38 -35.22
N PRO A 1006 5.94 51.80 -35.47
CA PRO A 1006 6.19 50.93 -36.61
C PRO A 1006 5.46 49.59 -36.46
N VAL A 1007 4.90 49.09 -37.57
CA VAL A 1007 4.21 47.80 -37.63
C VAL A 1007 5.25 46.67 -37.52
N VAL A 1008 5.18 45.87 -36.45
CA VAL A 1008 6.01 44.66 -36.28
C VAL A 1008 5.47 43.55 -37.16
N VAL A 1009 6.31 43.02 -38.06
CA VAL A 1009 5.96 41.96 -39.00
C VAL A 1009 6.51 40.63 -38.47
N PRO A 1010 5.67 39.62 -38.18
CA PRO A 1010 6.13 38.35 -37.62
C PRO A 1010 7.00 37.54 -38.58
N GLU A 1011 8.03 36.86 -38.08
CA GLU A 1011 8.83 35.89 -38.83
C GLU A 1011 8.20 34.50 -38.72
N VAL A 1012 8.01 33.80 -39.84
CA VAL A 1012 7.38 32.49 -39.92
C VAL A 1012 8.39 31.39 -40.21
N SER A 1013 8.34 30.31 -39.43
CA SER A 1013 9.15 29.10 -39.57
C SER A 1013 8.29 27.84 -39.68
N VAL A 1014 8.91 26.73 -40.12
CA VAL A 1014 8.28 25.41 -40.17
C VAL A 1014 9.21 24.32 -39.61
N THR A 1015 8.65 23.39 -38.83
CA THR A 1015 9.35 22.22 -38.29
C THR A 1015 8.65 20.92 -38.70
N ALA A 1016 9.44 19.86 -38.94
CA ALA A 1016 8.96 18.53 -39.33
C ALA A 1016 8.70 17.63 -38.11
N GLY A 1017 7.69 16.75 -38.23
CA GLY A 1017 7.42 15.66 -37.29
C GLY A 1017 8.31 14.42 -37.52
N ALA A 1018 7.97 13.31 -36.86
CA ALA A 1018 8.68 12.04 -37.02
C ALA A 1018 8.50 11.46 -38.43
N GLY A 1019 9.46 10.62 -38.87
CA GLY A 1019 9.36 9.87 -40.13
C GLY A 1019 8.16 8.92 -40.16
N VAL A 1020 7.65 8.65 -41.36
CA VAL A 1020 6.47 7.81 -41.57
C VAL A 1020 6.77 6.70 -42.58
N THR A 1021 6.00 5.61 -42.52
CA THR A 1021 5.95 4.61 -43.59
C THR A 1021 4.90 5.03 -44.61
N GLU A 1022 5.05 4.62 -45.88
CA GLU A 1022 4.04 4.85 -46.90
C GLU A 1022 2.62 4.45 -46.42
N GLY A 1023 1.62 5.30 -46.71
CA GLY A 1023 0.28 5.25 -46.14
C GLY A 1023 0.07 6.07 -44.86
N GLY A 1024 1.15 6.56 -44.25
CA GLY A 1024 1.14 7.43 -43.08
C GLY A 1024 1.00 8.93 -43.40
N ASP A 1025 0.56 9.69 -42.39
CA ASP A 1025 0.42 11.15 -42.45
C ASP A 1025 1.70 11.86 -41.99
N ALA A 1026 2.39 12.56 -42.91
CA ALA A 1026 3.50 13.44 -42.55
C ALA A 1026 2.97 14.75 -41.92
N SER A 1027 3.48 15.09 -40.73
CA SER A 1027 3.03 16.27 -39.97
C SER A 1027 4.12 17.34 -39.88
N PHE A 1028 3.71 18.61 -39.99
CA PHE A 1028 4.57 19.79 -39.89
C PHE A 1028 3.91 20.84 -39.00
N THR A 1029 4.71 21.65 -38.30
CA THR A 1029 4.21 22.79 -37.50
C THR A 1029 4.74 24.09 -38.06
N VAL A 1030 3.83 24.99 -38.46
CA VAL A 1030 4.14 26.35 -38.92
C VAL A 1030 3.98 27.31 -37.74
N THR A 1031 5.00 28.12 -37.46
CA THR A 1031 5.05 29.02 -36.30
C THR A 1031 5.33 30.45 -36.75
N ALA A 1032 4.62 31.45 -36.20
CA ALA A 1032 4.83 32.87 -36.43
C ALA A 1032 5.30 33.55 -35.14
N SER A 1033 6.44 34.25 -35.18
CA SER A 1033 7.05 34.92 -34.03
C SER A 1033 7.41 36.39 -34.32
N PRO A 1034 6.93 37.37 -33.53
CA PRO A 1034 5.97 37.20 -32.44
C PRO A 1034 4.61 36.69 -32.94
N ALA A 1035 3.78 36.15 -32.05
CA ALA A 1035 2.46 35.64 -32.42
C ALA A 1035 1.60 36.78 -33.02
N PRO A 1036 0.88 36.53 -34.13
CA PRO A 1036 0.15 37.58 -34.81
C PRO A 1036 -1.08 38.00 -34.01
N SER A 1037 -1.38 39.30 -33.96
CA SER A 1037 -2.51 39.86 -33.21
C SER A 1037 -3.90 39.55 -33.83
N ALA A 1038 -3.91 39.03 -35.07
CA ALA A 1038 -5.07 38.49 -35.76
C ALA A 1038 -4.65 37.25 -36.58
N PRO A 1039 -5.59 36.35 -36.98
CA PRO A 1039 -5.25 35.18 -37.78
C PRO A 1039 -4.46 35.55 -39.05
N LEU A 1040 -3.27 34.96 -39.19
CA LEU A 1040 -2.31 35.24 -40.25
C LEU A 1040 -2.39 34.15 -41.32
N ALA A 1041 -2.66 34.52 -42.57
CA ALA A 1041 -2.60 33.60 -43.70
C ALA A 1041 -1.16 33.45 -44.17
N VAL A 1042 -0.63 32.24 -44.10
CA VAL A 1042 0.73 31.85 -44.51
C VAL A 1042 0.64 30.89 -45.69
N ASP A 1043 1.22 31.25 -46.82
CA ASP A 1043 1.32 30.34 -47.96
C ASP A 1043 2.51 29.39 -47.79
N VAL A 1044 2.27 28.10 -48.02
CA VAL A 1044 3.30 27.06 -47.98
C VAL A 1044 3.24 26.20 -49.24
N THR A 1045 4.39 25.78 -49.75
CA THR A 1045 4.51 24.86 -50.87
C THR A 1045 4.92 23.48 -50.38
N ILE A 1046 4.10 22.47 -50.71
CA ILE A 1046 4.33 21.06 -50.41
C ILE A 1046 4.99 20.41 -51.62
N ALA A 1047 6.10 19.70 -51.38
CA ALA A 1047 6.81 18.92 -52.39
C ALA A 1047 7.07 17.49 -51.89
N GLN A 1048 7.29 16.56 -52.80
CA GLN A 1048 7.75 15.21 -52.49
C GLN A 1048 9.02 14.88 -53.28
N ALA A 1049 9.88 14.07 -52.68
CA ALA A 1049 11.00 13.40 -53.34
C ALA A 1049 10.77 11.89 -53.23
N GLY A 1050 10.31 11.28 -54.33
CA GLY A 1050 9.68 9.94 -54.39
C GLY A 1050 8.30 10.05 -55.05
N ASP A 1051 7.54 8.96 -55.12
CA ASP A 1051 6.18 8.94 -55.72
C ASP A 1051 5.10 8.40 -54.76
N PHE A 1052 5.14 8.80 -53.48
CA PHE A 1052 4.27 8.30 -52.40
C PHE A 1052 2.84 8.88 -52.42
N GLY A 1053 2.35 9.31 -53.58
CA GLY A 1053 1.00 9.87 -53.74
C GLY A 1053 0.69 11.13 -52.91
N ALA A 1054 1.69 11.88 -52.43
CA ALA A 1054 1.45 13.09 -51.63
C ALA A 1054 0.87 14.23 -52.48
N ALA A 1055 -0.14 14.94 -51.94
CA ALA A 1055 -0.76 16.07 -52.61
C ALA A 1055 0.19 17.30 -52.64
N THR A 1056 1.01 17.39 -53.69
CA THR A 1056 1.98 18.49 -53.89
C THR A 1056 1.34 19.77 -54.43
N GLY A 1057 1.96 20.91 -54.15
CA GLY A 1057 1.51 22.24 -54.59
C GLY A 1057 1.42 23.25 -53.45
N SER A 1058 1.05 24.49 -53.79
CA SER A 1058 0.91 25.58 -52.83
C SER A 1058 -0.42 25.51 -52.08
N ARG A 1059 -0.38 25.79 -50.78
CA ARG A 1059 -1.50 25.72 -49.85
C ARG A 1059 -1.41 26.88 -48.85
N THR A 1060 -2.53 27.51 -48.55
CA THR A 1060 -2.58 28.55 -47.50
C THR A 1060 -2.93 27.91 -46.15
N VAL A 1061 -2.16 28.25 -45.12
CA VAL A 1061 -2.31 27.81 -43.72
C VAL A 1061 -2.62 29.03 -42.87
N THR A 1062 -3.64 28.96 -42.02
CA THR A 1062 -3.98 30.08 -41.12
C THR A 1062 -3.34 29.85 -39.76
N VAL A 1063 -2.32 30.65 -39.42
CA VAL A 1063 -1.73 30.69 -38.09
C VAL A 1063 -2.62 31.55 -37.19
N GLY A 1064 -3.19 30.93 -36.15
CA GLY A 1064 -4.05 31.63 -35.20
C GLY A 1064 -3.28 32.61 -34.30
N THR A 1065 -4.00 33.33 -33.45
CA THR A 1065 -3.39 34.27 -32.48
C THR A 1065 -2.55 33.58 -31.40
N GLY A 1066 -2.56 32.24 -31.34
CA GLY A 1066 -1.65 31.44 -30.52
C GLY A 1066 -0.27 31.20 -31.15
N GLY A 1067 -0.01 31.69 -32.36
CA GLY A 1067 1.32 31.70 -32.98
C GLY A 1067 1.73 30.42 -33.72
N SER A 1068 0.91 29.37 -33.77
CA SER A 1068 1.23 28.15 -34.53
C SER A 1068 0.02 27.50 -35.21
N ALA A 1069 0.29 26.68 -36.23
CA ALA A 1069 -0.69 25.84 -36.93
C ALA A 1069 -0.05 24.54 -37.47
N THR A 1070 -0.79 23.43 -37.42
CA THR A 1070 -0.32 22.13 -37.91
C THR A 1070 -0.74 21.90 -39.36
N VAL A 1071 0.19 21.35 -40.14
CA VAL A 1071 0.04 20.97 -41.54
C VAL A 1071 0.25 19.47 -41.66
N THR A 1072 -0.80 18.75 -42.03
CA THR A 1072 -0.72 17.32 -42.36
C THR A 1072 -0.72 17.11 -43.87
N VAL A 1073 0.09 16.16 -44.34
CA VAL A 1073 0.19 15.70 -45.73
C VAL A 1073 0.18 14.17 -45.74
N GLY A 1074 -0.91 13.58 -46.24
CA GLY A 1074 -1.02 12.13 -46.37
C GLY A 1074 -0.22 11.58 -47.55
N THR A 1075 0.31 10.37 -47.38
CA THR A 1075 0.90 9.53 -48.43
C THR A 1075 -0.07 8.39 -48.78
N SER A 1076 0.08 7.78 -49.96
CA SER A 1076 -0.80 6.70 -50.43
C SER A 1076 -0.11 5.34 -50.30
N ASP A 1077 -0.74 4.38 -49.64
CA ASP A 1077 -0.28 2.99 -49.57
C ASP A 1077 -0.74 2.24 -50.83
N ASP A 1078 0.15 2.06 -51.80
CA ASP A 1078 -0.12 1.31 -53.03
C ASP A 1078 0.80 0.09 -53.21
N GLU A 1079 0.62 -0.69 -54.29
CA GLU A 1079 1.35 -1.96 -54.48
C GLU A 1079 2.69 -1.79 -55.22
N SER A 1080 3.10 -0.55 -55.49
CA SER A 1080 4.38 -0.22 -56.10
C SER A 1080 5.50 -0.30 -55.05
N ASP A 1081 6.75 -0.46 -55.51
CA ASP A 1081 7.94 -0.49 -54.63
C ASP A 1081 8.78 0.75 -54.92
N GLU A 1082 8.53 1.80 -54.14
CA GLU A 1082 9.21 3.09 -54.19
C GLU A 1082 10.49 3.06 -53.33
N SER A 1083 11.55 3.72 -53.81
CA SER A 1083 12.72 3.96 -52.96
C SER A 1083 12.42 4.99 -51.87
N ASP A 1084 12.97 4.81 -50.66
CA ASP A 1084 12.90 5.78 -49.55
C ASP A 1084 13.07 7.23 -50.02
N GLY A 1085 12.23 8.11 -49.48
CA GLY A 1085 12.14 9.48 -49.91
C GLY A 1085 11.63 10.42 -48.83
N SER A 1086 10.99 11.52 -49.22
CA SER A 1086 10.49 12.50 -48.23
C SER A 1086 9.35 13.36 -48.76
N VAL A 1087 8.55 13.87 -47.82
CA VAL A 1087 7.62 14.98 -48.05
C VAL A 1087 8.22 16.22 -47.39
N SER A 1088 8.17 17.36 -48.07
CA SER A 1088 8.67 18.64 -47.56
C SER A 1088 7.65 19.76 -47.65
N VAL A 1089 7.73 20.69 -46.71
CA VAL A 1089 6.92 21.91 -46.65
C VAL A 1089 7.88 23.10 -46.62
N THR A 1090 7.68 24.04 -47.53
CA THR A 1090 8.44 25.29 -47.62
C THR A 1090 7.49 26.46 -47.42
N VAL A 1091 7.83 27.41 -46.56
CA VAL A 1091 7.06 28.62 -46.34
C VAL A 1091 7.36 29.61 -47.47
N ASP A 1092 6.32 30.04 -48.18
CA ASP A 1092 6.43 31.00 -49.28
C ASP A 1092 6.41 32.44 -48.76
N SER A 1093 7.01 33.38 -49.51
CA SER A 1093 6.93 34.81 -49.17
C SER A 1093 5.50 35.32 -49.33
N GLY A 1094 4.97 36.01 -48.32
CA GLY A 1094 3.62 36.57 -48.33
C GLY A 1094 3.54 37.95 -47.66
N ASP A 1095 2.35 38.56 -47.70
CA ASP A 1095 2.10 39.85 -47.06
C ASP A 1095 1.85 39.67 -45.56
N GLY A 1096 2.46 40.53 -44.74
CA GLY A 1096 2.22 40.55 -43.29
C GLY A 1096 3.07 39.59 -42.47
N TYR A 1097 4.06 38.92 -43.07
CA TYR A 1097 5.10 38.17 -42.37
C TYR A 1097 6.42 38.13 -43.16
N THR A 1098 7.53 37.79 -42.49
CA THR A 1098 8.81 37.43 -43.14
C THR A 1098 9.04 35.92 -43.02
N VAL A 1099 9.79 35.32 -43.93
CA VAL A 1099 10.12 33.87 -43.86
C VAL A 1099 11.45 33.67 -43.18
N SER A 1100 11.52 32.71 -42.26
CA SER A 1100 12.77 32.35 -41.58
C SER A 1100 13.85 31.93 -42.56
N GLY A 1101 15.00 32.63 -42.50
CA GLY A 1101 16.15 32.32 -43.34
C GLY A 1101 16.82 30.97 -43.03
N THR A 1102 16.53 30.39 -41.86
CA THR A 1102 17.12 29.11 -41.41
C THR A 1102 16.09 27.99 -41.26
N GLN A 1103 14.81 28.32 -41.07
CA GLN A 1103 13.72 27.35 -40.86
C GLN A 1103 12.53 27.58 -41.80
N GLY A 1104 12.78 28.13 -43.00
CA GLY A 1104 11.76 28.33 -44.03
C GLY A 1104 11.34 27.05 -44.77
N SER A 1105 11.97 25.91 -44.50
CA SER A 1105 11.63 24.62 -45.11
C SER A 1105 11.95 23.45 -44.18
N ALA A 1106 11.12 22.42 -44.17
CA ALA A 1106 11.31 21.19 -43.38
C ALA A 1106 10.86 19.95 -44.16
N SER A 1107 11.46 18.79 -43.87
CA SER A 1107 11.17 17.51 -44.55
C SER A 1107 10.97 16.35 -43.57
N VAL A 1108 9.94 15.54 -43.80
CA VAL A 1108 9.68 14.27 -43.12
C VAL A 1108 10.11 13.12 -44.03
N ALA A 1109 10.89 12.17 -43.51
CA ALA A 1109 11.29 10.97 -44.25
C ALA A 1109 10.11 10.01 -44.42
N VAL A 1110 9.98 9.43 -45.61
CA VAL A 1110 9.00 8.39 -45.96
C VAL A 1110 9.76 7.14 -46.38
N SER A 1111 9.53 6.04 -45.67
CA SER A 1111 10.18 4.73 -45.90
C SER A 1111 9.22 3.67 -46.41
#